data_AF-A0AAN7S0Y0-F1
#
_entry.id   AF-A0AAN7S0Y0-F1
#
_cell.length_a   1.000
_cell.length_b   1.000
_cell.length_c   1.000
_cell.angle_alpha   90.00
_cell.angle_beta   90.00
_cell.angle_gamma   90.00
#
_symmetry.space_group_name_H-M   'P 1'
#
loop_
_entity.id
_entity.type
_entity.pdbx_description
1 polymer ?
#
loop_
_entity_poly.entity_id
_entity_poly.type
_entity_poly.pdbx_seq_one_letter_code
_entity_poly.pdbx_strand_id
1 'polypeptide(L)'
;MAGRGARGRCFCCRGNGSGVGNGPPAAAAAAAGPAAAGPADMASPERRGAPPQPGQYGRAARASREQSPAAPSPDALRRRGLGPEERGRPALNRSPASHQLGHWNDGPACTPVQRALLALTVPLEMLQAVKGRMLQAMRKGLSRQTHAQANVRMLPTYICSTPDGTEKGDLLVVELCQSHVRTLWVTLLGDGNQSPQVMYKIFNMPGDITQGKGEALFDFIAQCVRQFLAGISSPQHRLPLGFVFPFSCRQTRLDKVSRTTLPRGRSRLLPSTSSAGSRAGLVAEASGSATCSPQAELISWSKGFSCSDVEGKDVVQLLQSAIKKQELYHVDVVALMNDTVGTMMTCSMGGTPCEVALVVDTGTNSCFMAEAQQVEMAEETSGWMCVNTEWGCFGDDGALSDILTPYDQRVDQESSNPGEKRFEKLVGSLYLGEIVRHALTTLAAEKVLFIGSSVAVLRTKDVLKTQQVLEIIDNEEGMAKARSALEALGLQPSERDCCRVQQICRAVVSRAAALCAAGLAAILSHMCQSRELERLVVNVGVDGELYRGYTRFREILQSVTGLLAPECTATLLPSVDGTGRGAAMVTAVALRLAAQRREVDQLLAPLRLSRTDLERVQALMRQEMELGLGRESNANASVRMLPTYVRGTPDGTERGEFLALDLGGTNFRVLVVRVAQDGIRMASEIYVIPTAVMQGTGEALFNHIIECIMDFQLKQDLMEQVLPLGFTFSFPCQQLGLDKAVLLSWTKGFSASGCVGQDVVQLLREAAQRKQHLGLKVVAVVNDTVGTMMSCGYDDPKCEIGLIVGTGTNACYMEEMQNVGTVEGEQGRMCINMEWGAFGDNGCLDDIFTNFDRLVDEKTINAGKQRFEKLISGMYLGEIVRHILLALVEKQLLFRGKPCPKLQTRDIFPTKFLSTIESDKLALRQVRAILQDLELQASFEDSVLVREVCQTVSLRAAQLCAAGLAAVVEKMRENRGLARLAVTVGVDGTLYKMHPHFSQHLQQMLRDLAPNCTVTFLRSEDGSGKGAALVAAVACRGAEPRGQPPPSPQ
;
A
#
# COMPACT_ATOMS: atom_id res chain seq x y z
N MET A 1 -24.25 -19.80 56.89
CA MET A 1 -23.85 -21.19 57.21
C MET A 1 -24.53 -22.13 56.24
N ALA A 2 -23.87 -23.22 55.80
CA ALA A 2 -24.43 -24.37 55.06
C ALA A 2 -25.17 -24.08 53.71
N GLY A 3 -25.31 -25.03 52.78
CA GLY A 3 -24.61 -26.32 52.70
C GLY A 3 -25.30 -27.37 51.82
N ARG A 4 -24.75 -27.63 50.62
CA ARG A 4 -24.78 -28.86 49.79
C ARG A 4 -26.02 -29.78 49.77
N GLY A 5 -26.47 -30.12 48.55
CA GLY A 5 -27.10 -31.42 48.25
C GLY A 5 -27.84 -31.48 46.91
N ALA A 6 -27.92 -32.58 46.15
CA ALA A 6 -26.92 -33.51 45.59
C ALA A 6 -27.65 -34.77 45.03
N ARG A 7 -27.42 -35.15 43.75
CA ARG A 7 -27.68 -36.45 43.06
C ARG A 7 -27.58 -36.23 41.53
N GLY A 8 -27.00 -37.10 40.69
CA GLY A 8 -26.07 -38.22 40.92
C GLY A 8 -26.06 -39.27 39.78
N ARG A 9 -24.97 -40.07 39.68
CA ARG A 9 -24.84 -41.38 38.95
C ARG A 9 -24.79 -41.31 37.39
N CYS A 10 -24.15 -42.23 36.64
CA CYS A 10 -23.47 -43.51 36.94
C CYS A 10 -22.42 -43.95 35.84
N PHE A 11 -21.41 -44.76 36.22
CA PHE A 11 -20.53 -45.69 35.42
C PHE A 11 -19.61 -45.10 34.31
N CYS A 12 -18.30 -45.42 34.15
CA CYS A 12 -17.50 -46.68 34.07
C CYS A 12 -17.50 -47.32 32.67
N CYS A 13 -16.39 -47.73 32.02
CA CYS A 13 -15.13 -48.39 32.47
C CYS A 13 -13.84 -47.84 31.75
N ARG A 14 -12.66 -47.77 32.42
CA ARG A 14 -11.45 -48.66 32.37
C ARG A 14 -10.85 -49.00 30.98
N GLY A 15 -9.53 -48.95 30.76
CA GLY A 15 -8.42 -48.44 31.61
C GLY A 15 -7.00 -49.00 31.30
N ASN A 16 -5.98 -48.45 31.98
CA ASN A 16 -4.55 -48.85 32.08
C ASN A 16 -3.67 -48.71 30.81
N GLY A 17 -2.37 -48.39 30.87
CA GLY A 17 -1.42 -48.03 31.96
C GLY A 17 -0.12 -47.44 31.33
N SER A 18 1.02 -47.22 31.99
CA SER A 18 1.47 -47.26 33.40
C SER A 18 2.93 -46.76 33.53
N GLY A 19 3.33 -46.16 34.66
CA GLY A 19 4.72 -45.69 34.95
C GLY A 19 4.77 -44.18 35.27
N VAL A 20 4.91 -43.67 36.50
CA VAL A 20 5.84 -43.88 37.64
C VAL A 20 7.16 -43.08 37.50
N GLY A 21 7.33 -42.06 38.37
CA GLY A 21 8.51 -41.20 38.48
C GLY A 21 8.37 -40.20 39.64
N ASN A 22 9.19 -40.34 40.69
CA ASN A 22 9.00 -39.71 42.02
C ASN A 22 9.27 -38.19 42.09
N GLY A 23 8.67 -37.51 43.08
CA GLY A 23 9.05 -36.15 43.55
C GLY A 23 10.19 -36.18 44.61
N PRO A 24 10.29 -35.25 45.60
CA PRO A 24 9.34 -34.20 46.04
C PRO A 24 10.00 -32.77 46.19
N PRO A 25 9.31 -31.73 46.73
CA PRO A 25 9.82 -30.35 46.79
C PRO A 25 10.39 -29.92 48.17
N ALA A 26 10.94 -28.70 48.25
CA ALA A 26 11.36 -28.04 49.51
C ALA A 26 11.02 -26.54 49.52
N ALA A 27 10.65 -25.99 50.68
CA ALA A 27 10.38 -24.55 50.87
C ALA A 27 10.64 -24.12 52.33
N ALA A 28 11.49 -23.10 52.53
CA ALA A 28 11.83 -22.40 53.79
C ALA A 28 12.87 -21.30 53.44
N ALA A 29 13.06 -20.20 54.17
CA ALA A 29 12.28 -19.48 55.19
C ALA A 29 12.82 -18.02 55.27
N ALA A 30 12.27 -17.15 56.13
CA ALA A 30 12.62 -15.72 56.18
C ALA A 30 13.35 -15.27 57.47
N ALA A 31 14.29 -14.33 57.33
CA ALA A 31 14.87 -13.44 58.36
C ALA A 31 15.55 -12.26 57.62
N ALA A 32 15.19 -10.99 57.81
CA ALA A 32 15.42 -10.08 58.95
C ALA A 32 16.78 -9.33 58.88
N GLY A 33 16.76 -8.00 59.09
CA GLY A 33 17.94 -7.11 59.07
C GLY A 33 18.74 -7.08 60.38
N PRO A 34 19.67 -6.11 60.60
CA PRO A 34 19.36 -4.66 60.54
C PRO A 34 20.46 -3.77 59.89
N ALA A 35 20.44 -2.46 60.14
CA ALA A 35 21.35 -1.45 59.56
C ALA A 35 22.11 -0.63 60.63
N ALA A 36 23.24 0.00 60.26
CA ALA A 36 23.85 1.14 60.98
C ALA A 36 24.91 1.94 60.17
N ALA A 37 24.85 3.27 60.28
CA ALA A 37 25.90 4.31 60.29
C ALA A 37 27.11 4.34 59.30
N GLY A 38 27.49 5.56 58.91
CA GLY A 38 28.81 5.93 58.34
C GLY A 38 29.78 6.52 59.38
N PRO A 39 30.92 7.12 58.97
CA PRO A 39 30.99 8.59 58.92
C PRO A 39 31.84 9.18 57.75
N ALA A 40 32.06 10.51 57.76
CA ALA A 40 32.85 11.32 56.81
C ALA A 40 34.33 11.51 57.28
N ASP A 41 35.21 12.42 56.80
CA ASP A 41 35.10 13.62 55.95
C ASP A 41 36.51 14.09 55.42
N MET A 42 36.61 15.26 54.76
CA MET A 42 37.80 16.08 54.42
C MET A 42 38.68 15.62 53.22
N ALA A 43 39.31 16.50 52.40
CA ALA A 43 39.43 17.98 52.41
C ALA A 43 39.48 18.61 50.98
N SER A 44 39.24 19.93 50.88
CA SER A 44 39.48 20.80 49.69
C SER A 44 40.75 21.67 49.86
N PRO A 45 41.17 22.57 48.94
CA PRO A 45 40.48 23.80 48.43
C PRO A 45 40.59 23.95 46.88
N GLU A 46 40.19 24.99 46.11
CA GLU A 46 39.24 26.15 46.11
C GLU A 46 39.09 26.56 44.57
N ARG A 47 38.81 27.76 43.99
CA ARG A 47 38.59 29.17 44.41
C ARG A 47 37.79 30.01 43.35
N ARG A 48 36.53 30.38 43.63
CA ARG A 48 35.72 31.50 43.02
C ARG A 48 35.34 31.35 41.51
N GLY A 49 34.21 31.92 41.03
CA GLY A 49 33.12 32.68 41.67
C GLY A 49 31.99 33.05 40.66
N ALA A 50 30.81 33.44 41.17
CA ALA A 50 29.58 33.83 40.42
C ALA A 50 29.13 35.27 40.83
N PRO A 51 27.93 35.83 40.51
CA PRO A 51 26.74 35.39 39.72
C PRO A 51 26.26 36.53 38.75
N PRO A 52 24.96 36.83 38.45
CA PRO A 52 23.68 36.08 38.45
C PRO A 52 22.86 36.19 37.11
N GLN A 53 21.65 35.60 37.07
CA GLN A 53 20.56 35.97 36.12
C GLN A 53 19.62 37.03 36.77
N PRO A 54 18.74 37.78 36.05
CA PRO A 54 17.44 37.26 35.54
C PRO A 54 16.85 38.03 34.30
N GLY A 55 15.58 37.77 33.95
CA GLY A 55 14.70 38.83 33.39
C GLY A 55 13.78 38.48 32.21
N GLN A 56 12.47 38.69 32.39
CA GLN A 56 11.44 38.68 31.32
C GLN A 56 11.29 40.09 30.70
N TYR A 57 10.87 40.19 29.43
CA TYR A 57 9.93 41.19 28.83
C TYR A 57 9.77 40.88 27.32
N GLY A 58 8.71 41.30 26.60
CA GLY A 58 7.49 41.97 27.07
C GLY A 58 6.82 42.93 26.06
N ARG A 59 6.19 42.40 24.99
CA ARG A 59 5.16 43.04 24.13
C ARG A 59 5.45 44.38 23.39
N ALA A 60 5.07 44.38 22.10
CA ALA A 60 4.27 45.39 21.38
C ALA A 60 4.87 46.74 20.87
N ALA A 61 5.04 46.77 19.53
CA ALA A 61 4.30 47.64 18.58
C ALA A 61 4.75 49.08 18.22
N ARG A 62 4.35 49.46 16.99
CA ARG A 62 4.30 50.80 16.33
C ARG A 62 5.60 51.47 15.83
N ALA A 63 5.94 51.09 14.60
CA ALA A 63 5.92 51.95 13.40
C ALA A 63 6.80 53.21 13.28
N SER A 64 7.60 53.23 12.20
CA SER A 64 7.83 54.41 11.35
C SER A 64 8.07 53.98 9.90
N ARG A 65 7.98 54.93 8.95
CA ARG A 65 7.96 54.70 7.50
C ARG A 65 9.35 54.47 6.92
N GLU A 66 9.44 53.66 5.86
CA GLU A 66 9.85 54.11 4.51
C GLU A 66 9.40 53.11 3.43
N GLN A 67 9.51 53.44 2.14
CA GLN A 67 8.70 52.83 1.06
C GLN A 67 9.50 52.00 0.04
N SER A 68 8.88 50.90 -0.42
CA SER A 68 9.25 50.19 -1.67
C SER A 68 8.76 50.96 -2.92
N PRO A 69 9.26 50.68 -4.13
CA PRO A 69 8.86 49.48 -4.90
C PRO A 69 10.05 48.73 -5.55
N ALA A 70 9.78 47.82 -6.49
CA ALA A 70 10.69 46.74 -6.92
C ALA A 70 10.82 46.55 -8.46
N ALA A 71 11.67 45.58 -8.87
CA ALA A 71 11.90 45.07 -10.23
C ALA A 71 12.74 46.01 -11.16
N PRO A 72 13.27 45.56 -12.32
CA PRO A 72 13.10 44.24 -12.99
C PRO A 72 14.40 43.57 -13.50
N SER A 73 14.23 42.51 -14.31
CA SER A 73 15.25 41.76 -15.06
C SER A 73 15.87 42.55 -16.23
N PRO A 74 16.99 42.05 -16.81
CA PRO A 74 17.42 42.41 -18.16
C PRO A 74 17.39 41.23 -19.17
N ASP A 75 16.74 41.46 -20.31
CA ASP A 75 16.96 40.74 -21.59
C ASP A 75 16.84 41.78 -22.72
N ALA A 76 17.66 41.68 -23.79
CA ALA A 76 17.82 42.75 -24.77
C ALA A 76 18.36 42.30 -26.16
N LEU A 77 17.46 41.85 -27.04
CA LEU A 77 17.75 41.63 -28.47
C LEU A 77 18.00 42.94 -29.25
N ARG A 78 18.81 42.84 -30.32
CA ARG A 78 18.55 43.43 -31.67
C ARG A 78 19.64 42.94 -32.68
N ARG A 79 19.38 42.77 -33.98
CA ARG A 79 18.37 43.32 -34.91
C ARG A 79 17.87 42.29 -35.97
N ARG A 80 16.69 42.59 -36.56
CA ARG A 80 16.19 42.40 -37.96
C ARG A 80 16.97 41.45 -38.91
N GLY A 81 16.34 40.65 -39.78
CA GLY A 81 14.90 40.46 -40.11
C GLY A 81 14.68 39.98 -41.57
N LEU A 82 13.41 39.83 -42.00
CA LEU A 82 12.91 39.34 -43.31
C LEU A 82 12.76 37.80 -43.50
N GLY A 83 11.76 37.43 -44.31
CA GLY A 83 11.44 36.12 -44.91
C GLY A 83 10.76 36.40 -46.28
N PRO A 84 9.87 35.54 -46.87
CA PRO A 84 9.42 34.18 -46.50
C PRO A 84 9.52 33.18 -47.71
N GLU A 85 8.73 32.09 -47.72
CA GLU A 85 8.41 31.21 -48.89
C GLU A 85 9.58 30.34 -49.47
N GLU A 86 9.41 29.21 -50.20
CA GLU A 86 8.28 28.29 -50.47
C GLU A 86 8.79 26.87 -50.90
N ARG A 87 7.87 25.89 -51.04
CA ARG A 87 7.93 24.65 -51.88
C ARG A 87 9.04 23.57 -51.73
N GLY A 88 8.57 22.31 -51.74
CA GLY A 88 8.91 21.39 -52.85
C GLY A 88 9.98 20.28 -52.64
N ARG A 89 9.55 19.01 -52.69
CA ARG A 89 10.42 17.83 -52.94
C ARG A 89 10.85 17.78 -54.42
N PRO A 90 11.99 17.15 -54.78
CA PRO A 90 11.98 15.70 -55.03
C PRO A 90 13.21 14.94 -54.48
N ALA A 91 13.17 13.60 -54.54
CA ALA A 91 14.25 12.71 -54.11
C ALA A 91 15.19 12.31 -55.27
N LEU A 92 16.40 11.82 -54.95
CA LEU A 92 17.30 11.18 -55.93
C LEU A 92 18.17 10.11 -55.26
N ASN A 93 18.27 8.93 -55.88
CA ASN A 93 19.13 7.82 -55.44
C ASN A 93 20.62 8.13 -55.66
N ARG A 94 21.47 7.76 -54.71
CA ARG A 94 22.87 7.35 -54.96
C ARG A 94 23.28 6.19 -54.05
N SER A 95 24.05 5.26 -54.59
CA SER A 95 24.61 4.10 -53.91
C SER A 95 25.63 4.50 -52.82
N PRO A 96 25.88 3.67 -51.79
CA PRO A 96 26.84 3.98 -50.74
C PRO A 96 28.27 4.07 -51.29
N ALA A 97 28.83 5.27 -51.31
CA ALA A 97 30.26 5.48 -51.48
C ALA A 97 31.00 5.15 -50.18
N SER A 98 32.26 4.71 -50.32
CA SER A 98 33.13 4.35 -49.19
C SER A 98 33.30 5.50 -48.19
N HIS A 99 32.72 5.36 -46.99
CA HIS A 99 33.08 6.21 -45.87
C HIS A 99 34.51 5.88 -45.42
N GLN A 100 35.36 6.89 -45.43
CA GLN A 100 36.75 6.76 -44.97
C GLN A 100 36.79 6.56 -43.46
N LEU A 101 37.69 5.68 -43.01
CA LEU A 101 37.97 5.44 -41.60
C LEU A 101 38.51 6.73 -40.96
N GLY A 102 37.99 7.09 -39.79
CA GLY A 102 38.58 8.15 -38.97
C GLY A 102 39.99 7.74 -38.55
N HIS A 103 40.98 8.60 -38.78
CA HIS A 103 42.35 8.36 -38.35
C HIS A 103 42.43 8.28 -36.82
N TRP A 104 42.86 7.12 -36.31
CA TRP A 104 43.47 7.07 -34.99
C TRP A 104 44.83 7.79 -35.08
N ASN A 105 45.19 8.53 -34.04
CA ASN A 105 46.30 9.49 -34.11
C ASN A 105 47.65 8.75 -33.91
N ASP A 106 48.29 8.37 -35.02
CA ASP A 106 49.51 7.54 -35.02
C ASP A 106 50.73 8.29 -34.43
N GLY A 107 50.99 8.05 -33.14
CA GLY A 107 52.30 8.31 -32.54
C GLY A 107 53.37 7.36 -33.09
N PRO A 108 54.66 7.76 -33.10
CA PRO A 108 55.70 7.02 -33.80
C PRO A 108 55.93 5.59 -33.26
N ALA A 109 55.93 4.62 -34.19
CA ALA A 109 56.48 3.27 -34.03
C ALA A 109 55.82 2.30 -33.01
N CYS A 110 54.50 2.35 -32.82
CA CYS A 110 53.78 1.24 -32.17
C CYS A 110 53.71 -0.01 -33.09
N THR A 111 54.25 -1.15 -32.64
CA THR A 111 54.10 -2.42 -33.37
C THR A 111 52.63 -2.92 -33.34
N PRO A 112 52.21 -3.77 -34.28
CA PRO A 112 50.86 -4.35 -34.28
C PRO A 112 50.39 -4.98 -32.96
N VAL A 113 51.28 -5.68 -32.25
CA VAL A 113 50.94 -6.26 -30.94
C VAL A 113 50.70 -5.15 -29.90
N GLN A 114 51.52 -4.09 -29.91
CA GLN A 114 51.30 -2.93 -29.03
C GLN A 114 49.99 -2.20 -29.39
N ARG A 115 49.67 -2.01 -30.68
CA ARG A 115 48.38 -1.43 -31.10
C ARG A 115 47.19 -2.27 -30.60
N ALA A 116 47.26 -3.60 -30.74
CA ALA A 116 46.22 -4.51 -30.25
C ALA A 116 46.10 -4.49 -28.71
N LEU A 117 47.22 -4.51 -27.97
CA LEU A 117 47.23 -4.44 -26.51
C LEU A 117 46.73 -3.10 -25.97
N LEU A 118 47.07 -1.98 -26.63
CA LEU A 118 46.56 -0.64 -26.28
C LEU A 118 45.04 -0.57 -26.51
N ALA A 119 44.54 -1.04 -27.65
CA ALA A 119 43.10 -1.09 -27.91
C ALA A 119 42.34 -1.99 -26.92
N LEU A 120 42.98 -3.05 -26.42
CA LEU A 120 42.43 -3.95 -25.40
C LEU A 120 42.69 -3.48 -23.95
N THR A 121 43.30 -2.32 -23.72
CA THR A 121 43.58 -1.78 -22.38
C THR A 121 42.79 -0.49 -22.14
N VAL A 122 41.81 -0.53 -21.24
CA VAL A 122 40.99 0.65 -20.90
C VAL A 122 41.64 1.38 -19.70
N PRO A 123 42.06 2.66 -19.85
CA PRO A 123 42.70 3.41 -18.76
C PRO A 123 41.70 3.84 -17.67
N LEU A 124 42.19 4.12 -16.46
CA LEU A 124 41.36 4.44 -15.29
C LEU A 124 40.43 5.64 -15.52
N GLU A 125 40.89 6.66 -16.25
CA GLU A 125 40.08 7.83 -16.64
C GLU A 125 38.86 7.44 -17.49
N MET A 126 39.05 6.50 -18.42
CA MET A 126 37.96 5.99 -19.25
C MET A 126 37.04 5.06 -18.44
N LEU A 127 37.57 4.27 -17.51
CA LEU A 127 36.74 3.49 -16.58
C LEU A 127 35.88 4.40 -15.68
N GLN A 128 36.39 5.57 -15.27
CA GLN A 128 35.63 6.58 -14.52
C GLN A 128 34.52 7.20 -15.39
N ALA A 129 34.78 7.44 -16.68
CA ALA A 129 33.76 7.87 -17.63
C ALA A 129 32.67 6.79 -17.86
N VAL A 130 33.07 5.52 -17.99
CA VAL A 130 32.17 4.36 -18.11
C VAL A 130 31.29 4.22 -16.85
N LYS A 131 31.87 4.34 -15.65
CA LYS A 131 31.13 4.40 -14.36
C LYS A 131 30.09 5.54 -14.37
N GLY A 132 30.49 6.74 -14.79
CA GLY A 132 29.58 7.89 -14.87
C GLY A 132 28.40 7.69 -15.81
N ARG A 133 28.64 7.09 -17.00
CA ARG A 133 27.59 6.74 -17.97
C ARG A 133 26.67 5.63 -17.44
N MET A 134 27.21 4.61 -16.77
CA MET A 134 26.43 3.55 -16.13
C MET A 134 25.50 4.12 -15.04
N LEU A 135 26.04 4.99 -14.16
CA LEU A 135 25.26 5.68 -13.12
C LEU A 135 24.11 6.52 -13.71
N GLN A 136 24.33 7.16 -14.86
CA GLN A 136 23.26 7.87 -15.59
C GLN A 136 22.22 6.91 -16.17
N ALA A 137 22.64 5.78 -16.74
CA ALA A 137 21.74 4.77 -17.30
C ALA A 137 20.86 4.12 -16.22
N MET A 138 21.43 3.79 -15.05
CA MET A 138 20.69 3.30 -13.88
C MET A 138 19.60 4.27 -13.43
N ARG A 139 19.93 5.57 -13.31
CA ARG A 139 18.97 6.62 -12.94
C ARG A 139 17.83 6.76 -13.96
N LYS A 140 18.09 6.58 -15.26
CA LYS A 140 17.04 6.52 -16.30
C LYS A 140 16.13 5.29 -16.14
N GLY A 141 16.71 4.12 -15.88
CA GLY A 141 15.95 2.87 -15.73
C GLY A 141 15.02 2.86 -14.51
N LEU A 142 15.42 3.53 -13.43
CA LEU A 142 14.62 3.65 -12.21
C LEU A 142 13.44 4.62 -12.34
N SER A 143 13.58 5.72 -13.10
CA SER A 143 12.52 6.73 -13.22
C SER A 143 11.46 6.38 -14.27
N ARG A 144 10.20 6.44 -13.86
CA ARG A 144 9.00 6.19 -14.67
C ARG A 144 8.87 7.12 -15.87
N GLN A 145 9.48 8.29 -15.83
CA GLN A 145 9.49 9.23 -16.95
C GLN A 145 10.46 8.82 -18.07
N THR A 146 11.51 8.06 -17.76
CA THR A 146 12.62 7.76 -18.71
C THR A 146 12.91 6.27 -18.89
N HIS A 147 12.33 5.38 -18.07
CA HIS A 147 12.45 3.92 -18.17
C HIS A 147 12.14 3.37 -19.56
N ALA A 148 11.14 3.93 -20.26
CA ALA A 148 10.78 3.54 -21.63
C ALA A 148 11.87 3.85 -22.69
N GLN A 149 12.91 4.60 -22.32
CA GLN A 149 14.08 4.95 -23.14
C GLN A 149 15.39 4.46 -22.49
N ALA A 150 15.33 3.58 -21.49
CA ALA A 150 16.48 3.12 -20.73
C ALA A 150 16.89 1.70 -21.15
N ASN A 151 18.12 1.55 -21.64
CA ASN A 151 18.67 0.25 -22.01
C ASN A 151 19.01 -0.61 -20.77
N VAL A 152 19.57 0.02 -19.73
CA VAL A 152 19.73 -0.57 -18.39
C VAL A 152 18.36 -0.48 -17.71
N ARG A 153 17.60 -1.58 -17.72
CA ARG A 153 16.15 -1.55 -17.47
C ARG A 153 15.76 -1.47 -16.00
N MET A 154 16.65 -1.82 -15.07
CA MET A 154 16.41 -1.69 -13.61
C MET A 154 15.09 -2.36 -13.18
N LEU A 155 14.94 -3.64 -13.52
CA LEU A 155 13.71 -4.40 -13.37
C LEU A 155 13.41 -4.71 -11.88
N PRO A 156 12.20 -4.40 -11.39
CA PRO A 156 11.78 -4.73 -10.03
C PRO A 156 11.54 -6.24 -9.88
N THR A 157 12.20 -6.87 -8.90
CA THR A 157 12.06 -8.31 -8.63
C THR A 157 10.95 -8.66 -7.63
N TYR A 158 10.38 -7.65 -6.95
CA TYR A 158 9.41 -7.79 -5.85
C TYR A 158 9.94 -8.59 -4.64
N ILE A 159 11.26 -8.68 -4.48
CA ILE A 159 11.91 -9.30 -3.32
C ILE A 159 12.40 -8.17 -2.41
N CYS A 160 11.67 -7.95 -1.31
CA CYS A 160 11.78 -6.74 -0.50
C CYS A 160 12.69 -6.85 0.74
N SER A 161 13.25 -8.03 1.01
CA SER A 161 14.22 -8.24 2.09
C SER A 161 15.30 -9.24 1.69
N THR A 162 16.47 -9.11 2.32
CA THR A 162 17.43 -10.20 2.48
C THR A 162 16.89 -11.25 3.47
N PRO A 163 17.57 -12.40 3.65
CA PRO A 163 17.13 -13.44 4.59
C PRO A 163 17.22 -12.97 6.04
N ASP A 164 16.31 -13.43 6.89
CA ASP A 164 16.29 -13.08 8.33
C ASP A 164 16.53 -14.25 9.30
N GLY A 165 16.66 -15.47 8.77
CA GLY A 165 16.95 -16.69 9.53
C GLY A 165 15.71 -17.42 10.05
N THR A 166 14.51 -16.86 9.89
CA THR A 166 13.23 -17.51 10.26
C THR A 166 12.67 -18.40 9.14
N GLU A 167 13.28 -18.36 7.95
CA GLU A 167 12.85 -19.14 6.79
C GLU A 167 13.02 -20.65 7.01
N LYS A 168 11.96 -21.40 6.74
CA LYS A 168 11.88 -22.85 6.99
C LYS A 168 10.99 -23.59 6.01
N GLY A 169 11.22 -24.89 5.88
CA GLY A 169 10.44 -25.82 5.07
C GLY A 169 11.28 -26.59 4.06
N ASP A 170 10.66 -27.60 3.47
CA ASP A 170 11.20 -28.37 2.35
C ASP A 170 10.81 -27.72 1.02
N LEU A 171 11.81 -27.38 0.21
CA LEU A 171 11.66 -26.51 -0.95
C LEU A 171 12.33 -27.14 -2.18
N LEU A 172 11.60 -27.17 -3.29
CA LEU A 172 12.10 -27.64 -4.57
C LEU A 172 12.67 -26.44 -5.34
N VAL A 173 13.84 -26.58 -5.94
CA VAL A 173 14.46 -25.53 -6.76
C VAL A 173 14.85 -26.09 -8.12
N VAL A 174 14.63 -25.28 -9.16
CA VAL A 174 15.10 -25.53 -10.52
C VAL A 174 15.97 -24.37 -10.95
N GLU A 175 17.19 -24.67 -11.39
CA GLU A 175 18.12 -23.73 -12.01
C GLU A 175 18.26 -24.09 -13.49
N LEU A 176 17.90 -23.15 -14.37
CA LEU A 176 18.21 -23.25 -15.80
C LEU A 176 19.62 -22.68 -16.03
N CYS A 177 20.58 -23.54 -16.36
CA CYS A 177 21.96 -23.17 -16.68
C CYS A 177 22.22 -23.31 -18.19
N GLN A 178 23.38 -22.84 -18.66
CA GLN A 178 23.70 -22.77 -20.10
C GLN A 178 23.61 -24.12 -20.84
N SER A 179 24.11 -25.18 -20.21
CA SER A 179 24.31 -26.51 -20.81
C SER A 179 23.54 -27.62 -20.10
N HIS A 180 22.80 -27.27 -19.04
CA HIS A 180 22.17 -28.23 -18.15
C HIS A 180 21.05 -27.58 -17.32
N VAL A 181 20.17 -28.42 -16.77
CA VAL A 181 19.24 -28.04 -15.70
C VAL A 181 19.75 -28.65 -14.41
N ARG A 182 19.79 -27.88 -13.32
CA ARG A 182 20.06 -28.40 -11.97
C ARG A 182 18.77 -28.36 -11.17
N THR A 183 18.41 -29.49 -10.56
CA THR A 183 17.24 -29.59 -9.69
C THR A 183 17.73 -29.88 -8.27
N LEU A 184 17.21 -29.15 -7.28
CA LEU A 184 17.62 -29.26 -5.88
C LEU A 184 16.41 -29.48 -4.98
N TRP A 185 16.62 -30.26 -3.91
CA TRP A 185 15.80 -30.27 -2.72
C TRP A 185 16.57 -29.53 -1.63
N VAL A 186 15.94 -28.53 -1.02
CA VAL A 186 16.55 -27.70 0.03
C VAL A 186 15.65 -27.69 1.25
N THR A 187 16.13 -28.21 2.37
CA THR A 187 15.45 -28.16 3.67
C THR A 187 16.02 -26.99 4.48
N LEU A 188 15.18 -25.98 4.73
CA LEU A 188 15.48 -24.86 5.62
C LEU A 188 14.89 -25.14 7.01
N LEU A 189 15.67 -24.89 8.08
CA LEU A 189 15.29 -25.26 9.45
C LEU A 189 14.68 -24.09 10.27
N GLY A 190 14.95 -22.84 9.90
CA GLY A 190 14.40 -21.65 10.57
C GLY A 190 14.92 -21.38 11.97
N ASP A 191 16.11 -21.88 12.32
CA ASP A 191 16.79 -21.65 13.60
C ASP A 191 17.94 -20.62 13.53
N GLY A 192 18.16 -20.03 12.35
CA GLY A 192 19.23 -19.07 12.05
C GLY A 192 20.67 -19.60 12.19
N ASN A 193 20.90 -20.85 12.59
CA ASN A 193 22.21 -21.35 13.00
C ASN A 193 22.69 -22.58 12.20
N GLN A 194 21.78 -23.38 11.64
CA GLN A 194 22.13 -24.56 10.86
C GLN A 194 22.22 -24.26 9.36
N SER A 195 23.27 -24.76 8.72
CA SER A 195 23.38 -24.76 7.25
C SER A 195 22.27 -25.62 6.63
N PRO A 196 21.65 -25.16 5.54
CA PRO A 196 20.51 -25.86 4.94
C PRO A 196 20.94 -27.20 4.34
N GLN A 197 20.11 -28.23 4.51
CA GLN A 197 20.38 -29.53 3.89
C GLN A 197 20.03 -29.44 2.40
N VAL A 198 20.97 -29.80 1.53
CA VAL A 198 20.81 -29.69 0.07
C VAL A 198 21.12 -31.03 -0.58
N MET A 199 20.16 -31.56 -1.34
CA MET A 199 20.38 -32.62 -2.32
C MET A 199 20.18 -32.02 -3.72
N TYR A 200 20.98 -32.39 -4.72
CA TYR A 200 20.77 -31.93 -6.09
C TYR A 200 21.16 -32.96 -7.15
N LYS A 201 20.63 -32.77 -8.36
CA LYS A 201 20.97 -33.54 -9.55
C LYS A 201 21.13 -32.60 -10.75
N ILE A 202 22.10 -32.89 -11.59
CA ILE A 202 22.38 -32.15 -12.84
C ILE A 202 21.90 -33.00 -14.02
N PHE A 203 21.24 -32.36 -14.98
CA PHE A 203 20.70 -32.97 -16.19
C PHE A 203 21.24 -32.21 -17.41
N ASN A 204 22.15 -32.82 -18.16
CA ASN A 204 22.74 -32.20 -19.37
C ASN A 204 21.65 -31.95 -20.42
N MET A 205 21.61 -30.73 -20.98
CA MET A 205 20.61 -30.33 -21.96
C MET A 205 21.05 -30.75 -23.38
N PRO A 206 20.18 -31.40 -24.16
CA PRO A 206 20.38 -31.59 -25.60
C PRO A 206 20.59 -30.25 -26.33
N GLY A 207 21.61 -30.19 -27.19
CA GLY A 207 22.07 -28.94 -27.81
C GLY A 207 21.10 -28.31 -28.82
N ASP A 208 20.07 -29.03 -29.23
CA ASP A 208 18.97 -28.57 -30.09
C ASP A 208 17.86 -27.83 -29.31
N ILE A 209 17.75 -28.02 -27.99
CA ILE A 209 16.69 -27.41 -27.18
C ILE A 209 16.86 -25.90 -27.04
N THR A 210 18.09 -25.40 -26.90
CA THR A 210 18.39 -23.97 -26.64
C THR A 210 18.02 -23.04 -27.80
N GLN A 211 17.84 -23.59 -29.00
CA GLN A 211 17.43 -22.89 -30.24
C GLN A 211 16.16 -23.52 -30.85
N GLY A 212 15.46 -24.37 -30.08
CA GLY A 212 14.29 -25.12 -30.52
C GLY A 212 12.97 -24.39 -30.22
N LYS A 213 11.91 -25.18 -30.01
CA LYS A 213 10.62 -24.65 -29.52
C LYS A 213 10.65 -24.47 -28.01
N GLY A 214 10.06 -23.39 -27.52
CA GLY A 214 9.88 -23.14 -26.08
C GLY A 214 9.22 -24.30 -25.31
N GLU A 215 8.23 -24.95 -25.93
CA GLU A 215 7.58 -26.14 -25.35
C GLU A 215 8.60 -27.25 -25.01
N ALA A 216 9.58 -27.52 -25.88
CA ALA A 216 10.58 -28.55 -25.66
C ALA A 216 11.52 -28.21 -24.48
N LEU A 217 11.86 -26.93 -24.30
CA LEU A 217 12.64 -26.46 -23.15
C LEU A 217 11.88 -26.65 -21.84
N PHE A 218 10.62 -26.21 -21.76
CA PHE A 218 9.84 -26.35 -20.53
C PHE A 218 9.44 -27.81 -20.24
N ASP A 219 9.16 -28.63 -21.26
CA ASP A 219 8.96 -30.07 -21.12
C ASP A 219 10.22 -30.77 -20.60
N PHE A 220 11.41 -30.42 -21.10
CA PHE A 220 12.68 -30.98 -20.62
C PHE A 220 12.93 -30.61 -19.16
N ILE A 221 12.70 -29.34 -18.77
CA ILE A 221 12.79 -28.90 -17.38
C ILE A 221 11.81 -29.69 -16.48
N ALA A 222 10.56 -29.87 -16.92
CA ALA A 222 9.56 -30.64 -16.18
C ALA A 222 9.92 -32.14 -16.07
N GLN A 223 10.54 -32.73 -17.10
CA GLN A 223 11.08 -34.09 -17.04
C GLN A 223 12.24 -34.21 -16.05
N CYS A 224 13.13 -33.22 -15.97
CA CYS A 224 14.20 -33.17 -14.96
C CYS A 224 13.62 -33.19 -13.54
N VAL A 225 12.58 -32.37 -13.28
CA VAL A 225 11.85 -32.39 -12.00
C VAL A 225 11.23 -33.76 -11.72
N ARG A 226 10.55 -34.38 -12.69
CA ARG A 226 9.96 -35.72 -12.54
C ARG A 226 11.01 -36.78 -12.21
N GLN A 227 12.15 -36.76 -12.91
CA GLN A 227 13.28 -37.68 -12.69
C GLN A 227 14.10 -37.41 -11.43
N PHE A 228 13.93 -36.24 -10.80
CA PHE A 228 14.51 -35.92 -9.49
C PHE A 228 13.59 -36.41 -8.36
N LEU A 229 12.31 -36.05 -8.42
CA LEU A 229 11.31 -36.45 -7.43
C LEU A 229 11.09 -37.97 -7.38
N ALA A 230 11.27 -38.70 -8.49
CA ALA A 230 11.22 -40.17 -8.50
C ALA A 230 12.25 -40.86 -7.58
N GLY A 231 13.29 -40.14 -7.13
CA GLY A 231 14.26 -40.63 -6.14
C GLY A 231 14.01 -40.17 -4.70
N ILE A 232 12.92 -39.44 -4.44
CA ILE A 232 12.64 -38.80 -3.14
C ILE A 232 11.28 -39.27 -2.60
N SER A 233 11.30 -39.91 -1.42
CA SER A 233 10.09 -40.35 -0.71
C SER A 233 9.32 -39.18 -0.11
N SER A 234 8.59 -38.43 -0.95
CA SER A 234 7.90 -37.20 -0.55
C SER A 234 6.54 -37.45 0.14
N PRO A 235 6.16 -36.68 1.20
CA PRO A 235 4.84 -36.74 1.81
C PRO A 235 3.70 -36.26 0.89
N GLN A 236 2.44 -36.47 1.31
CA GLN A 236 1.22 -36.15 0.56
C GLN A 236 0.87 -34.64 0.50
N HIS A 237 1.86 -33.76 0.35
CA HIS A 237 1.68 -32.31 0.40
C HIS A 237 2.16 -31.62 -0.88
N ARG A 238 1.71 -30.36 -1.09
CA ARG A 238 2.13 -29.54 -2.22
C ARG A 238 3.60 -29.12 -2.03
N LEU A 239 4.40 -29.30 -3.09
CA LEU A 239 5.81 -28.95 -3.13
C LEU A 239 5.97 -27.56 -3.79
N PRO A 240 6.47 -26.55 -3.06
CA PRO A 240 6.74 -25.24 -3.64
C PRO A 240 8.02 -25.28 -4.46
N LEU A 241 7.94 -24.80 -5.70
CA LEU A 241 9.07 -24.70 -6.64
C LEU A 241 9.53 -23.25 -6.79
N GLY A 242 10.81 -23.01 -6.50
CA GLY A 242 11.55 -21.80 -6.87
C GLY A 242 12.29 -21.98 -8.20
N PHE A 243 12.06 -21.09 -9.15
CA PHE A 243 12.67 -21.17 -10.49
C PHE A 243 13.72 -20.06 -10.67
N VAL A 244 14.99 -20.45 -10.78
CA VAL A 244 16.08 -19.56 -11.21
C VAL A 244 16.12 -19.57 -12.73
N PHE A 245 15.77 -18.43 -13.32
CA PHE A 245 15.65 -18.23 -14.75
C PHE A 245 16.53 -17.03 -15.15
N PRO A 246 17.73 -17.26 -15.73
CA PRO A 246 18.81 -16.28 -15.77
C PRO A 246 18.70 -15.26 -16.93
N PHE A 247 17.48 -14.82 -17.24
CA PHE A 247 17.12 -13.97 -18.40
C PHE A 247 16.25 -12.77 -18.00
N SER A 248 16.23 -11.76 -18.88
CA SER A 248 15.49 -10.51 -18.69
C SER A 248 13.98 -10.75 -18.59
N CYS A 249 13.37 -10.57 -17.41
CA CYS A 249 11.94 -10.81 -17.19
C CYS A 249 11.21 -9.62 -16.57
N ARG A 250 10.07 -9.22 -17.14
CA ARG A 250 9.17 -8.24 -16.53
C ARG A 250 8.26 -8.95 -15.53
N GLN A 251 8.51 -8.74 -14.24
CA GLN A 251 7.65 -9.21 -13.15
C GLN A 251 6.63 -8.12 -12.76
N THR A 252 5.45 -8.51 -12.26
CA THR A 252 4.39 -7.56 -11.81
C THR A 252 3.95 -7.72 -10.36
N ARG A 253 4.32 -8.84 -9.73
CA ARG A 253 4.27 -9.14 -8.29
C ARG A 253 4.81 -10.55 -8.06
N LEU A 254 5.28 -10.82 -6.85
CA LEU A 254 5.67 -12.17 -6.43
C LEU A 254 4.42 -13.05 -6.18
N ASP A 255 3.33 -12.44 -5.71
CA ASP A 255 2.14 -13.11 -5.18
C ASP A 255 0.84 -12.55 -5.79
N LYS A 256 0.39 -13.10 -6.94
CA LYS A 256 -0.89 -12.67 -7.52
C LYS A 256 -2.11 -13.34 -6.87
N VAL A 257 -2.45 -12.92 -5.66
CA VAL A 257 -3.84 -13.01 -5.20
C VAL A 257 -4.64 -12.05 -6.08
N SER A 258 -5.66 -12.57 -6.79
CA SER A 258 -6.47 -11.75 -7.68
C SER A 258 -7.39 -10.83 -6.89
N ARG A 259 -6.90 -9.61 -6.58
CA ARG A 259 -7.77 -8.47 -6.23
C ARG A 259 -8.79 -8.31 -7.35
N THR A 260 -10.05 -8.62 -7.07
CA THR A 260 -11.19 -8.32 -7.94
C THR A 260 -11.41 -6.81 -7.95
N THR A 261 -10.59 -6.11 -8.74
CA THR A 261 -10.79 -4.70 -9.04
C THR A 261 -12.10 -4.55 -9.81
N LEU A 262 -13.06 -3.86 -9.19
CA LEU A 262 -14.27 -3.41 -9.88
C LEU A 262 -13.85 -2.70 -11.19
N PRO A 263 -14.37 -3.12 -12.35
CA PRO A 263 -13.83 -2.67 -13.63
C PRO A 263 -14.04 -1.16 -13.79
N ARG A 264 -12.96 -0.40 -13.99
CA ARG A 264 -13.02 1.03 -14.32
C ARG A 264 -13.79 1.20 -15.62
N GLY A 265 -15.05 1.61 -15.52
CA GLY A 265 -15.98 1.71 -16.64
C GLY A 265 -15.51 2.69 -17.72
N ARG A 266 -14.96 2.16 -18.82
CA ARG A 266 -14.87 2.88 -20.10
C ARG A 266 -16.13 2.56 -20.90
N SER A 267 -17.15 3.41 -20.77
CA SER A 267 -18.34 3.31 -21.62
C SER A 267 -17.96 3.52 -23.10
N ARG A 268 -18.23 2.52 -23.93
CA ARG A 268 -18.41 2.67 -25.37
C ARG A 268 -19.69 1.94 -25.77
N LEU A 269 -20.74 2.73 -25.95
CA LEU A 269 -22.01 2.32 -26.55
C LEU A 269 -21.79 1.84 -28.00
N LEU A 270 -22.23 0.63 -28.32
CA LEU A 270 -22.74 0.24 -29.65
C LEU A 270 -23.86 -0.83 -29.45
N PRO A 271 -24.79 -0.97 -30.41
CA PRO A 271 -26.15 -1.44 -30.10
C PRO A 271 -26.36 -2.96 -30.13
N SER A 272 -27.54 -3.34 -29.65
CA SER A 272 -28.05 -4.71 -29.56
C SER A 272 -28.47 -5.32 -30.90
N THR A 273 -28.26 -6.64 -31.02
CA THR A 273 -29.08 -7.54 -31.84
C THR A 273 -29.41 -8.79 -31.03
N SER A 274 -30.50 -9.48 -31.36
CA SER A 274 -31.12 -10.51 -30.53
C SER A 274 -30.99 -11.92 -31.10
N SER A 275 -30.84 -12.89 -30.21
CA SER A 275 -31.34 -14.26 -30.40
C SER A 275 -31.45 -14.95 -29.03
N ALA A 276 -32.47 -15.80 -28.83
CA ALA A 276 -32.69 -16.54 -27.59
C ALA A 276 -32.26 -18.01 -27.73
N GLY A 277 -31.73 -18.62 -26.67
CA GLY A 277 -31.30 -20.02 -26.71
C GLY A 277 -30.99 -20.63 -25.34
N SER A 278 -31.91 -21.49 -24.88
CA SER A 278 -31.77 -22.56 -23.87
C SER A 278 -31.06 -22.28 -22.52
N ARG A 279 -31.80 -22.51 -21.42
CA ARG A 279 -31.22 -22.84 -20.11
C ARG A 279 -30.77 -24.30 -20.09
N ALA A 280 -29.54 -24.56 -19.65
CA ALA A 280 -29.16 -25.82 -19.00
C ALA A 280 -28.18 -25.49 -17.86
N GLY A 281 -28.30 -26.17 -16.72
CA GLY A 281 -27.57 -25.80 -15.50
C GLY A 281 -26.16 -26.39 -15.43
N LEU A 282 -25.20 -25.59 -14.99
CA LEU A 282 -23.91 -26.04 -14.47
C LEU A 282 -23.62 -25.27 -13.18
N VAL A 283 -23.93 -25.89 -12.04
CA VAL A 283 -23.50 -25.41 -10.72
C VAL A 283 -22.04 -25.80 -10.57
N ALA A 284 -21.14 -24.89 -10.95
CA ALA A 284 -19.71 -25.07 -10.72
C ALA A 284 -19.41 -24.81 -9.24
N GLU A 285 -18.93 -25.85 -8.53
CA GLU A 285 -18.55 -25.73 -7.13
C GLU A 285 -17.36 -24.76 -6.98
N ALA A 286 -17.56 -23.68 -6.22
CA ALA A 286 -16.54 -22.65 -5.98
C ALA A 286 -15.52 -23.08 -4.90
N SER A 287 -15.01 -24.31 -5.00
CA SER A 287 -14.02 -24.92 -4.09
C SER A 287 -12.59 -24.92 -4.65
N GLY A 288 -12.32 -24.08 -5.65
CA GLY A 288 -10.99 -23.88 -6.20
C GLY A 288 -10.12 -23.01 -5.28
N SER A 289 -9.17 -23.62 -4.56
CA SER A 289 -8.14 -22.87 -3.82
C SER A 289 -7.29 -22.04 -4.79
N ALA A 290 -7.43 -20.71 -4.77
CA ALA A 290 -6.69 -19.81 -5.65
C ALA A 290 -5.18 -19.91 -5.38
N THR A 291 -4.45 -20.63 -6.23
CA THR A 291 -2.99 -20.76 -6.16
C THR A 291 -2.35 -19.42 -6.51
N CYS A 292 -1.65 -18.86 -5.54
CA CYS A 292 -0.94 -17.60 -5.69
C CYS A 292 0.38 -17.85 -6.45
N SER A 293 0.37 -17.63 -7.76
CA SER A 293 1.56 -17.78 -8.62
C SER A 293 2.11 -16.41 -9.03
N PRO A 294 3.45 -16.25 -9.12
CA PRO A 294 4.06 -15.06 -9.71
C PRO A 294 3.72 -14.95 -11.21
N GLN A 295 3.82 -13.74 -11.76
CA GLN A 295 3.76 -13.51 -13.20
C GLN A 295 5.08 -12.91 -13.68
N ALA A 296 5.68 -13.51 -14.71
CA ALA A 296 6.96 -13.09 -15.25
C ALA A 296 7.01 -13.24 -16.78
N GLU A 297 6.89 -12.13 -17.49
CA GLU A 297 6.97 -12.05 -18.96
C GLU A 297 8.44 -12.05 -19.40
N LEU A 298 8.87 -13.02 -20.22
CA LEU A 298 10.21 -12.97 -20.83
C LEU A 298 10.30 -11.78 -21.79
N ILE A 299 11.27 -10.90 -21.58
CA ILE A 299 11.50 -9.71 -22.40
C ILE A 299 12.23 -10.05 -23.70
N SER A 300 13.36 -10.75 -23.58
CA SER A 300 14.17 -11.23 -24.70
C SER A 300 15.19 -12.27 -24.22
N TRP A 301 15.57 -13.19 -25.10
CA TRP A 301 16.65 -14.13 -24.85
C TRP A 301 18.04 -13.44 -24.83
N SER A 302 19.01 -14.09 -24.18
CA SER A 302 20.44 -13.73 -24.26
C SER A 302 21.30 -15.00 -24.10
N LYS A 303 22.62 -14.87 -23.91
CA LYS A 303 23.52 -16.01 -23.64
C LYS A 303 23.46 -17.12 -24.71
N GLY A 304 23.03 -16.83 -25.94
CA GLY A 304 22.93 -17.80 -27.04
C GLY A 304 21.68 -18.70 -27.05
N PHE A 305 20.73 -18.50 -26.13
CA PHE A 305 19.38 -19.08 -26.25
C PHE A 305 18.57 -18.33 -27.32
N SER A 306 17.65 -19.03 -27.98
CA SER A 306 16.71 -18.46 -28.95
C SER A 306 15.50 -19.39 -29.17
N CYS A 307 14.82 -19.77 -28.08
CA CYS A 307 13.68 -20.68 -28.18
C CYS A 307 12.43 -19.96 -28.72
N SER A 308 11.80 -20.51 -29.75
CA SER A 308 10.56 -19.96 -30.31
C SER A 308 9.44 -19.94 -29.26
N ASP A 309 8.47 -19.05 -29.43
CA ASP A 309 7.21 -19.09 -28.68
C ASP A 309 7.32 -18.84 -27.16
N VAL A 310 8.37 -18.17 -26.67
CA VAL A 310 8.53 -17.82 -25.24
C VAL A 310 8.55 -16.31 -24.95
N GLU A 311 9.16 -15.50 -25.81
CA GLU A 311 9.22 -14.04 -25.61
C GLU A 311 7.81 -13.43 -25.61
N GLY A 312 7.57 -12.47 -24.70
CA GLY A 312 6.24 -11.90 -24.44
C GLY A 312 5.25 -12.83 -23.73
N LYS A 313 5.67 -14.01 -23.23
CA LYS A 313 4.82 -14.95 -22.48
C LYS A 313 5.27 -15.12 -21.02
N ASP A 314 4.31 -15.50 -20.18
CA ASP A 314 4.51 -15.74 -18.74
C ASP A 314 5.23 -17.08 -18.52
N VAL A 315 6.55 -17.05 -18.27
CA VAL A 315 7.37 -18.27 -18.18
C VAL A 315 7.04 -19.13 -16.96
N VAL A 316 6.42 -18.54 -15.93
CA VAL A 316 5.88 -19.28 -14.77
C VAL A 316 4.73 -20.18 -15.23
N GLN A 317 3.84 -19.67 -16.08
CA GLN A 317 2.72 -20.46 -16.64
C GLN A 317 3.21 -21.53 -17.60
N LEU A 318 4.23 -21.25 -18.43
CA LEU A 318 4.82 -22.24 -19.32
C LEU A 318 5.43 -23.42 -18.55
N LEU A 319 6.27 -23.14 -17.53
CA LEU A 319 6.82 -24.18 -16.66
C LEU A 319 5.72 -24.93 -15.88
N GLN A 320 4.77 -24.20 -15.28
CA GLN A 320 3.68 -24.81 -14.53
C GLN A 320 2.78 -25.72 -15.38
N SER A 321 2.58 -25.39 -16.65
CA SER A 321 1.85 -26.24 -17.61
C SER A 321 2.65 -27.48 -17.99
N ALA A 322 3.96 -27.36 -18.26
CA ALA A 322 4.82 -28.52 -18.53
C ALA A 322 4.91 -29.48 -17.32
N ILE A 323 4.98 -28.96 -16.10
CA ILE A 323 4.92 -29.73 -14.85
C ILE A 323 3.58 -30.50 -14.74
N LYS A 324 2.45 -29.88 -15.09
CA LYS A 324 1.13 -30.54 -15.11
C LYS A 324 1.01 -31.58 -16.23
N LYS A 325 1.64 -31.35 -17.39
CA LYS A 325 1.79 -32.32 -18.49
C LYS A 325 2.66 -33.52 -18.10
N GLN A 326 3.50 -33.39 -17.08
CA GLN A 326 4.26 -34.48 -16.43
C GLN A 326 3.54 -35.10 -15.21
N GLU A 327 2.24 -34.86 -15.04
CA GLU A 327 1.37 -35.41 -13.98
C GLU A 327 1.75 -34.96 -12.54
N LEU A 328 2.65 -33.98 -12.41
CA LEU A 328 3.13 -33.45 -11.13
C LEU A 328 2.18 -32.38 -10.54
N TYR A 329 0.90 -32.71 -10.39
CA TYR A 329 -0.15 -31.78 -9.93
C TYR A 329 0.05 -31.24 -8.50
N HIS A 330 0.98 -31.80 -7.74
CA HIS A 330 1.37 -31.35 -6.40
C HIS A 330 2.51 -30.32 -6.41
N VAL A 331 3.14 -30.03 -7.56
CA VAL A 331 4.24 -29.06 -7.67
C VAL A 331 3.70 -27.71 -8.15
N ASP A 332 3.74 -26.70 -7.27
CA ASP A 332 3.34 -25.32 -7.57
C ASP A 332 4.58 -24.43 -7.76
N VAL A 333 4.68 -23.71 -8.88
CA VAL A 333 5.71 -22.69 -9.08
C VAL A 333 5.31 -21.42 -8.33
N VAL A 334 6.03 -21.09 -7.25
CA VAL A 334 5.66 -20.00 -6.32
C VAL A 334 6.65 -18.83 -6.31
N ALA A 335 7.85 -19.01 -6.87
CA ALA A 335 8.83 -17.94 -7.01
C ALA A 335 9.59 -18.05 -8.34
N LEU A 336 9.85 -16.92 -8.98
CA LEU A 336 10.80 -16.80 -10.09
C LEU A 336 11.79 -15.69 -9.79
N MET A 337 13.06 -15.92 -10.10
CA MET A 337 14.14 -14.96 -9.88
C MET A 337 15.28 -15.12 -10.90
N ASN A 338 16.08 -14.06 -11.03
CA ASN A 338 17.30 -14.06 -11.85
C ASN A 338 18.47 -14.72 -11.09
N ASP A 339 19.51 -15.15 -11.80
CA ASP A 339 20.72 -15.75 -11.25
C ASP A 339 21.42 -14.81 -10.23
N THR A 340 21.50 -13.51 -10.54
CA THR A 340 22.04 -12.50 -9.62
C THR A 340 21.36 -12.49 -8.25
N VAL A 341 20.03 -12.62 -8.21
CA VAL A 341 19.23 -12.61 -6.99
C VAL A 341 19.50 -13.87 -6.15
N GLY A 342 19.57 -15.03 -6.79
CA GLY A 342 19.94 -16.29 -6.14
C GLY A 342 21.34 -16.23 -5.54
N THR A 343 22.30 -15.58 -6.21
CA THR A 343 23.64 -15.32 -5.69
C THR A 343 23.60 -14.40 -4.46
N MET A 344 22.87 -13.28 -4.54
CA MET A 344 22.73 -12.32 -3.43
C MET A 344 22.19 -12.99 -2.17
N MET A 345 21.13 -13.79 -2.31
CA MET A 345 20.51 -14.46 -1.16
C MET A 345 21.34 -15.66 -0.67
N THR A 346 22.10 -16.34 -1.53
CA THR A 346 23.03 -17.41 -1.11
C THR A 346 24.18 -16.84 -0.28
N CYS A 347 24.85 -15.79 -0.75
CA CYS A 347 25.96 -15.17 0.00
C CYS A 347 25.50 -14.44 1.28
N SER A 348 24.22 -14.12 1.40
CA SER A 348 23.63 -13.52 2.62
C SER A 348 23.47 -14.49 3.79
N MET A 349 23.62 -15.81 3.60
CA MET A 349 23.34 -16.81 4.64
C MET A 349 24.44 -16.96 5.71
N GLY A 350 25.59 -16.29 5.56
CA GLY A 350 26.81 -16.54 6.34
C GLY A 350 27.27 -15.40 7.27
N GLY A 351 26.44 -14.39 7.53
CA GLY A 351 26.82 -13.23 8.35
C GLY A 351 26.03 -11.98 7.97
N THR A 352 26.71 -10.83 7.86
CA THR A 352 26.10 -9.60 7.33
C THR A 352 25.57 -9.86 5.90
N PRO A 353 24.28 -9.60 5.60
CA PRO A 353 23.72 -9.88 4.29
C PRO A 353 24.42 -9.16 3.13
N CYS A 354 24.35 -9.75 1.94
CA CYS A 354 24.72 -9.09 0.71
C CYS A 354 23.59 -8.18 0.23
N GLU A 355 23.90 -6.92 -0.03
CA GLU A 355 22.95 -5.97 -0.63
C GLU A 355 23.18 -5.75 -2.13
N VAL A 356 24.23 -6.38 -2.68
CA VAL A 356 24.57 -6.39 -4.11
C VAL A 356 24.94 -7.81 -4.49
N ALA A 357 24.67 -8.21 -5.72
CA ALA A 357 25.30 -9.37 -6.32
C ALA A 357 25.70 -9.16 -7.78
N LEU A 358 26.70 -9.93 -8.20
CA LEU A 358 27.33 -9.88 -9.51
C LEU A 358 27.47 -11.31 -10.04
N VAL A 359 26.99 -11.55 -11.26
CA VAL A 359 27.27 -12.78 -12.01
C VAL A 359 28.18 -12.44 -13.18
N VAL A 360 29.29 -13.17 -13.31
CA VAL A 360 30.23 -13.05 -14.43
C VAL A 360 30.57 -14.45 -14.96
N ASP A 361 29.66 -14.92 -15.81
CA ASP A 361 29.65 -16.26 -16.39
C ASP A 361 29.55 -16.11 -17.92
N THR A 362 28.88 -17.03 -18.60
CA THR A 362 28.46 -16.96 -20.02
C THR A 362 27.98 -15.57 -20.45
N GLY A 363 27.16 -14.91 -19.62
CA GLY A 363 26.88 -13.48 -19.66
C GLY A 363 27.23 -12.79 -18.33
N THR A 364 27.04 -11.47 -18.26
CA THR A 364 27.18 -10.71 -17.01
C THR A 364 25.92 -9.92 -16.66
N ASN A 365 25.57 -9.95 -15.37
CA ASN A 365 24.47 -9.16 -14.82
C ASN A 365 24.73 -8.81 -13.34
N SER A 366 24.00 -7.84 -12.80
CA SER A 366 24.06 -7.47 -11.38
C SER A 366 22.68 -7.07 -10.84
N CYS A 367 22.45 -7.30 -9.54
CA CYS A 367 21.30 -6.79 -8.80
C CYS A 367 21.71 -6.15 -7.47
N PHE A 368 20.88 -5.28 -6.91
CA PHE A 368 21.13 -4.64 -5.61
C PHE A 368 19.84 -4.23 -4.88
N MET A 369 19.94 -3.97 -3.58
CA MET A 369 18.84 -3.50 -2.73
C MET A 369 18.69 -1.98 -2.80
N ALA A 370 17.77 -1.51 -3.64
CA ALA A 370 17.33 -0.12 -3.73
C ALA A 370 16.21 0.16 -2.71
N GLU A 371 16.03 1.42 -2.29
CA GLU A 371 14.80 1.81 -1.61
C GLU A 371 13.63 1.75 -2.61
N ALA A 372 12.50 1.15 -2.23
CA ALA A 372 11.40 0.95 -3.18
C ALA A 372 10.80 2.27 -3.70
N GLN A 373 10.85 3.35 -2.90
CA GLN A 373 10.45 4.70 -3.33
C GLN A 373 11.27 5.25 -4.51
N GLN A 374 12.48 4.72 -4.74
CA GLN A 374 13.35 5.10 -5.87
C GLN A 374 13.04 4.28 -7.15
N VAL A 375 12.24 3.21 -7.03
CA VAL A 375 11.85 2.31 -8.12
C VAL A 375 10.48 2.73 -8.66
N GLU A 376 10.40 3.90 -9.31
CA GLU A 376 9.13 4.57 -9.70
C GLU A 376 8.20 3.73 -10.63
N MET A 377 8.73 2.63 -11.17
CA MET A 377 8.00 1.65 -11.99
C MET A 377 7.22 0.61 -11.18
N ALA A 378 7.53 0.41 -9.89
CA ALA A 378 6.79 -0.49 -9.01
C ALA A 378 5.50 0.14 -8.49
N GLU A 379 4.51 -0.69 -8.12
CA GLU A 379 3.40 -0.25 -7.26
C GLU A 379 3.81 -0.18 -5.78
N GLU A 380 4.77 -1.02 -5.39
CA GLU A 380 5.31 -1.06 -4.03
C GLU A 380 6.28 0.12 -3.84
N THR A 381 5.96 1.02 -2.91
CA THR A 381 6.82 2.16 -2.54
C THR A 381 7.44 1.99 -1.15
N SER A 382 7.30 0.78 -0.58
CA SER A 382 7.62 0.39 0.78
C SER A 382 9.04 -0.11 0.94
N GLY A 383 9.77 0.42 1.93
CA GLY A 383 11.02 -0.18 2.40
C GLY A 383 12.07 -0.36 1.29
N TRP A 384 12.50 -1.60 1.08
CA TRP A 384 13.53 -1.98 0.12
C TRP A 384 12.98 -2.87 -0.99
N MET A 385 13.66 -2.90 -2.13
CA MET A 385 13.41 -3.83 -3.22
C MET A 385 14.72 -4.22 -3.90
N CYS A 386 14.91 -5.51 -4.14
CA CYS A 386 15.98 -5.98 -5.02
C CYS A 386 15.65 -5.59 -6.48
N VAL A 387 16.54 -4.83 -7.10
CA VAL A 387 16.46 -4.38 -8.50
C VAL A 387 17.48 -5.14 -9.33
N ASN A 388 17.03 -5.83 -10.35
CA ASN A 388 17.88 -6.45 -11.36
C ASN A 388 18.25 -5.38 -12.41
N THR A 389 19.55 -5.07 -12.57
CA THR A 389 19.98 -3.98 -13.45
C THR A 389 19.73 -4.26 -14.94
N GLU A 390 19.82 -5.52 -15.36
CA GLU A 390 19.92 -5.93 -16.78
C GLU A 390 21.04 -5.19 -17.52
N TRP A 391 22.18 -4.97 -16.85
CA TRP A 391 23.24 -4.10 -17.34
C TRP A 391 23.95 -4.56 -18.63
N GLY A 392 23.67 -5.78 -19.10
CA GLY A 392 24.24 -6.32 -20.34
C GLY A 392 23.89 -5.46 -21.57
N CYS A 393 22.74 -4.78 -21.56
CA CYS A 393 22.29 -3.84 -22.60
C CYS A 393 22.95 -2.45 -22.55
N PHE A 394 23.91 -2.22 -21.64
CA PHE A 394 24.62 -0.95 -21.57
C PHE A 394 25.49 -0.74 -22.83
N GLY A 395 25.41 0.44 -23.44
CA GLY A 395 26.09 0.75 -24.71
C GLY A 395 25.35 0.35 -25.99
N ASP A 396 24.18 -0.27 -25.90
CA ASP A 396 23.34 -0.58 -27.08
C ASP A 396 22.91 0.71 -27.84
N ASP A 397 22.76 1.82 -27.11
CA ASP A 397 22.55 3.21 -27.58
C ASP A 397 23.82 3.89 -28.12
N GLY A 398 24.97 3.21 -28.10
CA GLY A 398 26.27 3.79 -28.45
C GLY A 398 26.99 4.46 -27.28
N ALA A 399 26.48 4.38 -26.03
CA ALA A 399 27.14 4.97 -24.86
C ALA A 399 28.55 4.39 -24.53
N LEU A 400 28.98 3.34 -25.26
CA LEU A 400 30.30 2.70 -25.15
C LEU A 400 31.12 2.75 -26.46
N SER A 401 30.69 3.50 -27.49
CA SER A 401 31.30 3.49 -28.82
C SER A 401 32.80 3.85 -28.87
N ASP A 402 33.30 4.56 -27.86
CA ASP A 402 34.70 4.95 -27.68
C ASP A 402 35.58 3.88 -27.01
N ILE A 403 35.00 2.82 -26.45
CA ILE A 403 35.72 1.64 -25.91
C ILE A 403 35.56 0.37 -26.76
N LEU A 404 34.68 0.38 -27.77
CA LEU A 404 34.48 -0.76 -28.68
C LEU A 404 35.63 -0.87 -29.70
N THR A 405 36.40 -1.94 -29.62
CA THR A 405 37.46 -2.23 -30.59
C THR A 405 36.90 -2.85 -31.88
N PRO A 406 37.66 -2.87 -32.99
CA PRO A 406 37.28 -3.62 -34.19
C PRO A 406 37.09 -5.13 -33.98
N TYR A 407 37.60 -5.70 -32.88
CA TYR A 407 37.38 -7.10 -32.50
C TYR A 407 35.99 -7.26 -31.90
N ASP A 408 35.61 -6.37 -30.98
CA ASP A 408 34.29 -6.38 -30.33
C ASP A 408 33.18 -6.13 -31.35
N GLN A 409 33.41 -5.25 -32.34
CA GLN A 409 32.48 -4.99 -33.44
C GLN A 409 32.22 -6.23 -34.31
N ARG A 410 33.22 -7.10 -34.52
CA ARG A 410 33.01 -8.37 -35.24
C ARG A 410 32.28 -9.39 -34.39
N VAL A 411 32.56 -9.46 -33.08
CA VAL A 411 31.82 -10.32 -32.14
C VAL A 411 30.35 -9.87 -32.01
N ASP A 412 30.08 -8.57 -32.06
CA ASP A 412 28.71 -8.00 -32.15
C ASP A 412 28.01 -8.45 -33.45
N GLN A 413 28.69 -8.39 -34.60
CA GLN A 413 28.17 -8.80 -35.91
C GLN A 413 28.00 -10.33 -36.06
N GLU A 414 28.82 -11.14 -35.39
CA GLU A 414 28.78 -12.61 -35.44
C GLU A 414 27.92 -13.25 -34.31
N SER A 415 27.26 -12.44 -33.46
CA SER A 415 26.33 -12.94 -32.43
C SER A 415 24.92 -13.21 -32.97
N SER A 416 24.08 -13.87 -32.17
CA SER A 416 22.65 -14.08 -32.48
C SER A 416 21.78 -12.82 -32.33
N ASN A 417 22.34 -11.71 -31.87
CA ASN A 417 21.65 -10.46 -31.54
C ASN A 417 22.52 -9.20 -31.83
N PRO A 418 22.91 -8.92 -33.09
CA PRO A 418 23.81 -7.83 -33.40
C PRO A 418 23.25 -6.45 -32.99
N GLY A 419 24.08 -5.66 -32.30
CA GLY A 419 23.75 -4.34 -31.78
C GLY A 419 23.15 -4.32 -30.37
N GLU A 420 22.68 -5.45 -29.86
CA GLU A 420 22.15 -5.60 -28.50
C GLU A 420 23.16 -6.25 -27.54
N LYS A 421 22.93 -6.10 -26.22
CA LYS A 421 23.68 -6.74 -25.13
C LYS A 421 25.20 -6.44 -25.21
N ARG A 422 25.60 -5.25 -25.66
CA ARG A 422 27.01 -4.93 -25.96
C ARG A 422 27.94 -4.98 -24.75
N PHE A 423 27.49 -4.55 -23.57
CA PHE A 423 28.28 -4.69 -22.34
C PHE A 423 28.40 -6.16 -21.91
N GLU A 424 27.38 -7.00 -22.17
CA GLU A 424 27.50 -8.45 -22.01
C GLU A 424 28.62 -9.01 -22.92
N LYS A 425 28.67 -8.58 -24.19
CA LYS A 425 29.65 -9.04 -25.19
C LYS A 425 31.10 -8.64 -24.87
N LEU A 426 31.32 -7.56 -24.12
CA LEU A 426 32.66 -7.13 -23.70
C LEU A 426 33.24 -7.92 -22.51
N VAL A 427 32.41 -8.69 -21.81
CA VAL A 427 32.70 -9.20 -20.45
C VAL A 427 32.38 -10.69 -20.29
N GLY A 428 31.23 -11.15 -20.81
CA GLY A 428 30.73 -12.51 -20.63
C GLY A 428 31.62 -13.57 -21.28
N SER A 429 31.77 -14.70 -20.61
CA SER A 429 32.69 -15.77 -21.03
C SER A 429 32.33 -16.41 -22.37
N LEU A 430 31.06 -16.30 -22.82
CA LEU A 430 30.64 -16.72 -24.16
C LEU A 430 31.39 -15.98 -25.28
N TYR A 431 31.90 -14.79 -25.00
CA TYR A 431 32.43 -13.86 -25.99
C TYR A 431 33.95 -13.65 -25.92
N LEU A 432 34.59 -13.87 -24.76
CA LEU A 432 36.03 -13.56 -24.57
C LEU A 432 36.95 -14.36 -25.51
N GLY A 433 36.69 -15.66 -25.70
CA GLY A 433 37.41 -16.49 -26.67
C GLY A 433 37.32 -15.99 -28.12
N GLU A 434 36.17 -15.44 -28.50
CA GLU A 434 35.92 -14.90 -29.84
C GLU A 434 36.60 -13.53 -30.06
N ILE A 435 36.66 -12.68 -29.01
CA ILE A 435 37.46 -11.44 -29.03
C ILE A 435 38.93 -11.77 -29.24
N VAL A 436 39.47 -12.76 -28.52
CA VAL A 436 40.83 -13.26 -28.73
C VAL A 436 40.99 -13.80 -30.16
N ARG A 437 40.08 -14.66 -30.65
CA ARG A 437 40.11 -15.21 -32.02
C ARG A 437 40.19 -14.11 -33.09
N HIS A 438 39.41 -13.04 -32.96
CA HIS A 438 39.44 -11.90 -33.89
C HIS A 438 40.72 -11.08 -33.79
N ALA A 439 41.28 -10.90 -32.59
CA ALA A 439 42.59 -10.27 -32.41
C ALA A 439 43.72 -11.10 -33.04
N LEU A 440 43.76 -12.41 -32.78
CA LEU A 440 44.75 -13.33 -33.36
C LEU A 440 44.63 -13.42 -34.89
N THR A 441 43.41 -13.48 -35.43
CA THR A 441 43.16 -13.47 -36.88
C THR A 441 43.70 -12.19 -37.54
N THR A 442 43.55 -11.05 -36.88
CA THR A 442 44.02 -9.75 -37.39
C THR A 442 45.55 -9.66 -37.32
N LEU A 443 46.17 -10.08 -36.21
CA LEU A 443 47.63 -10.12 -36.07
C LEU A 443 48.30 -11.14 -37.00
N ALA A 444 47.62 -12.23 -37.34
CA ALA A 444 48.07 -13.19 -38.35
C ALA A 444 47.96 -12.62 -39.78
N ALA A 445 46.90 -11.86 -40.08
CA ALA A 445 46.75 -11.17 -41.37
C ALA A 445 47.85 -10.10 -41.59
N GLU A 446 48.26 -9.40 -40.53
CA GLU A 446 49.43 -8.50 -40.55
C GLU A 446 50.79 -9.25 -40.53
N LYS A 447 50.80 -10.59 -40.65
CA LYS A 447 51.99 -11.47 -40.64
C LYS A 447 52.84 -11.34 -39.36
N VAL A 448 52.22 -10.97 -38.24
CA VAL A 448 52.91 -10.80 -36.96
C VAL A 448 52.88 -12.07 -36.12
N LEU A 449 51.84 -12.90 -36.27
CA LEU A 449 51.74 -14.23 -35.66
C LEU A 449 51.77 -15.35 -36.71
N PHE A 450 52.22 -16.54 -36.30
CA PHE A 450 52.09 -17.80 -37.05
C PHE A 450 52.71 -17.76 -38.46
N ILE A 451 53.85 -17.08 -38.59
CA ILE A 451 54.54 -16.86 -39.88
C ILE A 451 54.88 -18.21 -40.53
N GLY A 452 54.30 -18.47 -41.72
CA GLY A 452 54.48 -19.73 -42.46
C GLY A 452 53.42 -20.81 -42.17
N SER A 453 52.54 -20.62 -41.20
CA SER A 453 51.41 -21.53 -40.92
C SER A 453 50.15 -21.17 -41.70
N SER A 454 49.27 -22.16 -41.96
CA SER A 454 47.91 -21.90 -42.42
C SER A 454 47.02 -21.50 -41.26
N VAL A 455 46.57 -20.24 -41.24
CA VAL A 455 45.69 -19.69 -40.20
C VAL A 455 44.20 -19.77 -40.55
N ALA A 456 43.83 -20.58 -41.55
CA ALA A 456 42.45 -20.73 -42.01
C ALA A 456 41.49 -21.19 -40.88
N VAL A 457 41.99 -22.01 -39.95
CA VAL A 457 41.26 -22.52 -38.78
C VAL A 457 40.67 -21.40 -37.90
N LEU A 458 41.35 -20.25 -37.77
CA LEU A 458 40.90 -19.12 -36.93
C LEU A 458 39.69 -18.37 -37.52
N ARG A 459 39.32 -18.63 -38.78
CA ARG A 459 38.06 -18.15 -39.37
C ARG A 459 36.84 -18.94 -38.89
N THR A 460 37.04 -20.12 -38.32
CA THR A 460 35.98 -20.92 -37.73
C THR A 460 35.55 -20.27 -36.42
N LYS A 461 34.28 -19.90 -36.31
CA LYS A 461 33.68 -19.45 -35.04
C LYS A 461 33.83 -20.54 -33.97
N ASP A 462 33.88 -20.15 -32.69
CA ASP A 462 33.86 -21.06 -31.54
C ASP A 462 35.09 -21.98 -31.39
N VAL A 463 36.13 -21.76 -32.20
CA VAL A 463 37.34 -22.62 -32.25
C VAL A 463 38.32 -22.38 -31.10
N LEU A 464 38.18 -21.27 -30.36
CA LEU A 464 38.94 -20.97 -29.15
C LEU A 464 37.97 -20.68 -28.00
N LYS A 465 37.81 -21.65 -27.09
CA LYS A 465 36.88 -21.55 -25.97
C LYS A 465 37.50 -20.79 -24.80
N THR A 466 36.66 -20.07 -24.04
CA THR A 466 37.14 -19.23 -22.94
C THR A 466 37.83 -20.02 -21.83
N GLN A 467 37.48 -21.29 -21.60
CA GLN A 467 38.25 -22.19 -20.73
C GLN A 467 39.74 -22.29 -21.16
N GLN A 468 40.01 -22.41 -22.46
CA GLN A 468 41.39 -22.39 -22.99
C GLN A 468 42.04 -21.02 -22.79
N VAL A 469 41.29 -19.93 -22.92
CA VAL A 469 41.78 -18.56 -22.61
C VAL A 469 42.17 -18.45 -21.12
N LEU A 470 41.37 -18.99 -20.20
CA LEU A 470 41.67 -19.00 -18.76
C LEU A 470 42.90 -19.86 -18.42
N GLU A 471 43.08 -21.00 -19.09
CA GLU A 471 44.30 -21.82 -18.96
C GLU A 471 45.54 -21.12 -19.55
N ILE A 472 45.39 -20.34 -20.62
CA ILE A 472 46.49 -19.60 -21.27
C ILE A 472 47.00 -18.43 -20.43
N ILE A 473 46.12 -17.73 -19.70
CA ILE A 473 46.50 -16.54 -18.91
C ILE A 473 47.19 -16.89 -17.59
N ASP A 474 47.15 -18.16 -17.17
CA ASP A 474 47.81 -18.68 -15.98
C ASP A 474 49.30 -18.32 -15.91
N ASN A 475 49.83 -18.17 -14.69
CA ASN A 475 51.20 -17.70 -14.46
C ASN A 475 52.25 -18.81 -14.47
N GLU A 476 51.88 -20.06 -14.17
CA GLU A 476 52.81 -21.19 -14.04
C GLU A 476 52.87 -22.01 -15.33
N GLU A 477 51.72 -22.48 -15.84
CA GLU A 477 51.67 -23.33 -17.03
C GLU A 477 51.23 -22.61 -18.32
N GLY A 478 50.75 -21.36 -18.23
CA GLY A 478 50.00 -20.71 -19.32
C GLY A 478 50.70 -20.62 -20.69
N MET A 479 52.05 -20.60 -20.72
CA MET A 479 52.84 -20.67 -21.96
C MET A 479 52.80 -22.06 -22.62
N ALA A 480 52.80 -23.13 -21.82
CA ALA A 480 52.64 -24.51 -22.29
C ALA A 480 51.18 -24.78 -22.69
N LYS A 481 50.21 -24.25 -21.94
CA LYS A 481 48.78 -24.27 -22.33
C LYS A 481 48.56 -23.55 -23.66
N ALA A 482 49.20 -22.38 -23.87
CA ALA A 482 49.14 -21.66 -25.14
C ALA A 482 49.68 -22.48 -26.31
N ARG A 483 50.86 -23.10 -26.16
CA ARG A 483 51.41 -24.00 -27.19
C ARG A 483 50.43 -25.14 -27.50
N SER A 484 50.02 -25.89 -26.48
CA SER A 484 49.13 -27.05 -26.62
C SER A 484 47.78 -26.69 -27.27
N ALA A 485 47.14 -25.60 -26.83
CA ALA A 485 45.87 -25.15 -27.39
C ALA A 485 45.99 -24.72 -28.86
N LEU A 486 47.09 -24.06 -29.25
CA LEU A 486 47.32 -23.63 -30.63
C LEU A 486 47.72 -24.81 -31.55
N GLU A 487 48.53 -25.74 -31.06
CA GLU A 487 48.90 -26.98 -31.76
C GLU A 487 47.66 -27.89 -31.98
N ALA A 488 46.74 -27.94 -31.01
CA ALA A 488 45.46 -28.63 -31.16
C ALA A 488 44.55 -28.04 -32.25
N LEU A 489 44.78 -26.78 -32.68
CA LEU A 489 44.12 -26.17 -33.84
C LEU A 489 44.88 -26.41 -35.17
N GLY A 490 45.97 -27.19 -35.15
CA GLY A 490 46.82 -27.44 -36.32
C GLY A 490 47.74 -26.27 -36.69
N LEU A 491 47.92 -25.28 -35.79
CA LEU A 491 48.91 -24.22 -35.95
C LEU A 491 50.30 -24.73 -35.57
N GLN A 492 51.36 -24.04 -36.01
CA GLN A 492 52.74 -24.29 -35.57
C GLN A 492 53.27 -23.03 -34.87
N PRO A 493 52.96 -22.84 -33.57
CA PRO A 493 53.27 -21.61 -32.85
C PRO A 493 54.74 -21.55 -32.43
N SER A 494 55.43 -20.46 -32.74
CA SER A 494 56.71 -20.17 -32.10
C SER A 494 56.50 -19.81 -30.62
N GLU A 495 57.54 -19.93 -29.80
CA GLU A 495 57.50 -19.44 -28.40
C GLU A 495 57.12 -17.95 -28.31
N ARG A 496 57.54 -17.15 -29.30
CA ARG A 496 57.16 -15.74 -29.42
C ARG A 496 55.68 -15.56 -29.73
N ASP A 497 55.07 -16.47 -30.49
CA ASP A 497 53.62 -16.48 -30.72
C ASP A 497 52.87 -16.85 -29.44
N CYS A 498 53.30 -17.91 -28.72
CA CYS A 498 52.70 -18.29 -27.44
C CYS A 498 52.69 -17.12 -26.44
N CYS A 499 53.82 -16.41 -26.31
CA CYS A 499 53.94 -15.23 -25.44
C CYS A 499 52.99 -14.10 -25.83
N ARG A 500 52.89 -13.78 -27.12
CA ARG A 500 51.95 -12.76 -27.63
C ARG A 500 50.48 -13.17 -27.46
N VAL A 501 50.15 -14.44 -27.68
CA VAL A 501 48.81 -15.00 -27.46
C VAL A 501 48.45 -14.86 -25.97
N GLN A 502 49.34 -15.27 -25.06
CA GLN A 502 49.14 -15.07 -23.62
C GLN A 502 48.96 -13.59 -23.24
N GLN A 503 49.71 -12.67 -23.84
CA GLN A 503 49.54 -11.22 -23.61
C GLN A 503 48.15 -10.72 -24.07
N ILE A 504 47.68 -11.13 -25.26
CA ILE A 504 46.35 -10.77 -25.77
C ILE A 504 45.24 -11.36 -24.89
N CYS A 505 45.33 -12.64 -24.52
CA CYS A 505 44.38 -13.28 -23.59
C CYS A 505 44.34 -12.54 -22.24
N ARG A 506 45.51 -12.19 -21.67
CA ARG A 506 45.58 -11.43 -20.41
C ARG A 506 44.97 -10.04 -20.54
N ALA A 507 45.14 -9.36 -21.67
CA ALA A 507 44.52 -8.05 -21.91
C ALA A 507 42.98 -8.16 -21.98
N VAL A 508 42.44 -9.10 -22.76
CA VAL A 508 40.98 -9.31 -22.90
C VAL A 508 40.33 -9.59 -21.54
N VAL A 509 40.88 -10.51 -20.75
CA VAL A 509 40.29 -10.87 -19.44
C VAL A 509 40.50 -9.78 -18.39
N SER A 510 41.63 -9.05 -18.41
CA SER A 510 41.85 -7.90 -17.52
C SER A 510 40.87 -6.75 -17.84
N ARG A 511 40.57 -6.53 -19.12
CA ARG A 511 39.57 -5.55 -19.56
C ARG A 511 38.17 -5.93 -19.09
N ALA A 512 37.78 -7.20 -19.22
CA ALA A 512 36.50 -7.70 -18.71
C ALA A 512 36.35 -7.45 -17.20
N ALA A 513 37.38 -7.78 -16.41
CA ALA A 513 37.38 -7.52 -14.96
C ALA A 513 37.28 -6.02 -14.61
N ALA A 514 38.00 -5.16 -15.34
CA ALA A 514 37.99 -3.72 -15.13
C ALA A 514 36.64 -3.07 -15.54
N LEU A 515 35.97 -3.58 -16.58
CA LEU A 515 34.63 -3.14 -16.97
C LEU A 515 33.57 -3.60 -15.97
N CYS A 516 33.64 -4.84 -15.45
CA CYS A 516 32.84 -5.27 -14.30
C CYS A 516 33.01 -4.34 -13.09
N ALA A 517 34.26 -3.95 -12.79
CA ALA A 517 34.57 -3.05 -11.69
C ALA A 517 33.97 -1.65 -11.87
N ALA A 518 33.96 -1.11 -13.10
CA ALA A 518 33.30 0.16 -13.41
C ALA A 518 31.77 0.08 -13.25
N GLY A 519 31.16 -1.03 -13.65
CA GLY A 519 29.74 -1.30 -13.41
C GLY A 519 29.41 -1.40 -11.92
N LEU A 520 30.15 -2.23 -11.18
CA LEU A 520 29.96 -2.43 -9.73
C LEU A 520 30.19 -1.12 -8.95
N ALA A 521 31.22 -0.35 -9.29
CA ALA A 521 31.50 0.95 -8.71
C ALA A 521 30.40 1.99 -9.00
N ALA A 522 29.64 1.86 -10.10
CA ALA A 522 28.46 2.70 -10.35
C ALA A 522 27.30 2.34 -9.41
N ILE A 523 27.06 1.04 -9.16
CA ILE A 523 26.03 0.56 -8.22
C ILE A 523 26.36 1.01 -6.79
N LEU A 524 27.61 0.81 -6.35
CA LEU A 524 28.06 1.18 -5.01
C LEU A 524 27.93 2.69 -4.77
N SER A 525 28.38 3.53 -5.71
CA SER A 525 28.17 4.98 -5.62
C SER A 525 26.70 5.37 -5.65
N HIS A 526 25.86 4.69 -6.43
CA HIS A 526 24.43 4.96 -6.45
C HIS A 526 23.81 4.71 -5.06
N MET A 527 24.12 3.57 -4.43
CA MET A 527 23.63 3.22 -3.10
C MET A 527 24.18 4.18 -2.02
N CYS A 528 25.45 4.58 -2.10
CA CYS A 528 26.03 5.55 -1.15
C CYS A 528 25.33 6.92 -1.25
N GLN A 529 25.12 7.40 -2.48
CA GLN A 529 24.44 8.67 -2.75
C GLN A 529 22.96 8.64 -2.38
N SER A 530 22.22 7.58 -2.73
CA SER A 530 20.77 7.53 -2.57
C SER A 530 20.31 7.10 -1.18
N ARG A 531 21.25 6.72 -0.30
CA ARG A 531 21.05 6.51 1.13
C ARG A 531 21.64 7.66 1.98
N GLU A 532 22.09 8.73 1.34
CA GLU A 532 22.70 9.93 1.97
C GLU A 532 23.90 9.59 2.89
N LEU A 533 24.73 8.61 2.51
CA LEU A 533 25.86 8.13 3.30
C LEU A 533 27.19 8.80 2.90
N GLU A 534 27.98 9.21 3.89
CA GLU A 534 29.38 9.65 3.68
C GLU A 534 30.31 8.49 3.26
N ARG A 535 30.00 7.26 3.71
CA ARG A 535 30.73 6.04 3.36
C ARG A 535 29.82 4.82 3.41
N LEU A 536 29.81 4.03 2.33
CA LEU A 536 29.12 2.74 2.28
C LEU A 536 30.06 1.61 2.71
N VAL A 537 29.55 0.65 3.49
CA VAL A 537 30.23 -0.62 3.80
C VAL A 537 29.25 -1.74 3.49
N VAL A 538 29.59 -2.64 2.57
CA VAL A 538 28.61 -3.59 1.99
C VAL A 538 29.25 -4.89 1.52
N ASN A 539 28.54 -6.00 1.70
CA ASN A 539 28.91 -7.29 1.14
C ASN A 539 28.30 -7.47 -0.25
N VAL A 540 29.09 -7.99 -1.20
CA VAL A 540 28.72 -8.23 -2.59
C VAL A 540 28.83 -9.73 -2.87
N GLY A 541 27.72 -10.40 -3.19
CA GLY A 541 27.76 -11.80 -3.62
C GLY A 541 28.30 -11.91 -5.05
N VAL A 542 29.26 -12.79 -5.31
CA VAL A 542 29.83 -12.97 -6.66
C VAL A 542 29.80 -14.42 -7.10
N ASP A 543 29.31 -14.68 -8.31
CA ASP A 543 29.30 -16.01 -8.92
C ASP A 543 29.66 -15.96 -10.43
N GLY A 544 29.88 -17.12 -11.03
CA GLY A 544 30.24 -17.31 -12.43
C GLY A 544 31.69 -17.78 -12.66
N GLU A 545 31.92 -18.46 -13.77
CA GLU A 545 33.20 -19.13 -14.03
C GLU A 545 34.41 -18.18 -14.09
N LEU A 546 34.25 -16.93 -14.53
CA LEU A 546 35.37 -15.98 -14.67
C LEU A 546 35.93 -15.53 -13.30
N TYR A 547 35.06 -15.40 -12.29
CA TYR A 547 35.47 -15.03 -10.92
C TYR A 547 35.96 -16.22 -10.09
N ARG A 548 35.47 -17.43 -10.40
CA ARG A 548 35.90 -18.68 -9.74
C ARG A 548 37.21 -19.23 -10.34
N GLY A 549 37.38 -19.16 -11.67
CA GLY A 549 38.49 -19.78 -12.40
C GLY A 549 39.76 -18.94 -12.56
N TYR A 550 39.74 -17.62 -12.36
CA TYR A 550 40.93 -16.77 -12.51
C TYR A 550 41.12 -15.83 -11.32
N THR A 551 42.08 -16.14 -10.45
CA THR A 551 42.41 -15.36 -9.24
C THR A 551 42.63 -13.87 -9.54
N ARG A 552 43.30 -13.56 -10.65
CA ARG A 552 43.58 -12.18 -11.05
C ARG A 552 42.36 -11.44 -11.64
N PHE A 553 41.27 -12.13 -11.99
CA PHE A 553 39.97 -11.48 -12.23
C PHE A 553 39.48 -10.83 -10.93
N ARG A 554 39.53 -11.59 -9.82
CA ARG A 554 39.11 -11.15 -8.48
C ARG A 554 39.98 -10.01 -7.95
N GLU A 555 41.29 -10.09 -8.14
CA GLU A 555 42.23 -9.01 -7.79
C GLU A 555 41.89 -7.71 -8.53
N ILE A 556 41.78 -7.76 -9.87
CA ILE A 556 41.46 -6.57 -10.69
C ILE A 556 40.07 -6.03 -10.32
N LEU A 557 39.07 -6.90 -10.17
CA LEU A 557 37.71 -6.51 -9.78
C LEU A 557 37.71 -5.77 -8.42
N GLN A 558 38.37 -6.32 -7.41
CA GLN A 558 38.46 -5.72 -6.07
C GLN A 558 39.22 -4.37 -6.10
N SER A 559 40.41 -4.35 -6.70
CA SER A 559 41.28 -3.16 -6.72
C SER A 559 40.69 -2.02 -7.56
N VAL A 560 40.19 -2.30 -8.76
CA VAL A 560 39.61 -1.28 -9.63
C VAL A 560 38.29 -0.74 -9.06
N THR A 561 37.47 -1.59 -8.40
CA THR A 561 36.25 -1.11 -7.74
C THR A 561 36.59 -0.11 -6.63
N GLY A 562 37.60 -0.40 -5.80
CA GLY A 562 38.07 0.50 -4.75
C GLY A 562 38.71 1.80 -5.27
N LEU A 563 39.38 1.77 -6.42
CA LEU A 563 39.92 2.97 -7.08
C LEU A 563 38.83 3.86 -7.68
N LEU A 564 37.77 3.26 -8.25
CA LEU A 564 36.68 4.00 -8.89
C LEU A 564 35.65 4.52 -7.87
N ALA A 565 35.37 3.78 -6.80
CA ALA A 565 34.45 4.15 -5.71
C ALA A 565 35.15 4.18 -4.32
N PRO A 566 36.08 5.11 -4.08
CA PRO A 566 36.81 5.23 -2.81
C PRO A 566 35.89 5.56 -1.60
N GLU A 567 34.68 6.04 -1.84
CA GLU A 567 33.63 6.23 -0.83
C GLU A 567 32.96 4.91 -0.36
N CYS A 568 33.33 3.76 -0.95
CA CYS A 568 32.72 2.47 -0.68
C CYS A 568 33.76 1.40 -0.24
N THR A 569 33.49 0.73 0.88
CA THR A 569 34.17 -0.51 1.27
C THR A 569 33.32 -1.70 0.83
N ALA A 570 33.69 -2.36 -0.27
CA ALA A 570 32.98 -3.53 -0.79
C ALA A 570 33.75 -4.83 -0.53
N THR A 571 33.10 -5.78 0.16
CA THR A 571 33.65 -7.13 0.41
C THR A 571 33.03 -8.12 -0.57
N LEU A 572 33.85 -8.68 -1.47
CA LEU A 572 33.40 -9.66 -2.46
C LEU A 572 33.34 -11.08 -1.85
N LEU A 573 32.15 -11.67 -1.80
CA LEU A 573 31.89 -13.00 -1.24
C LEU A 573 31.53 -14.01 -2.34
N PRO A 574 32.37 -15.04 -2.62
CA PRO A 574 32.05 -16.06 -3.62
C PRO A 574 30.82 -16.89 -3.22
N SER A 575 29.91 -17.17 -4.16
CA SER A 575 28.95 -18.25 -3.96
C SER A 575 29.67 -19.61 -4.08
N VAL A 576 29.51 -20.46 -3.07
CA VAL A 576 30.19 -21.77 -2.97
C VAL A 576 29.37 -22.89 -3.64
N ASP A 577 28.05 -22.76 -3.67
CA ASP A 577 27.11 -23.84 -4.08
C ASP A 577 26.16 -23.44 -5.24
N GLY A 578 26.42 -22.30 -5.90
CA GLY A 578 25.59 -21.73 -6.96
C GLY A 578 24.43 -20.88 -6.41
N THR A 579 23.31 -20.80 -7.12
CA THR A 579 22.17 -19.92 -6.77
C THR A 579 21.11 -20.58 -5.90
N GLY A 580 21.11 -21.91 -5.80
CA GLY A 580 19.95 -22.70 -5.34
C GLY A 580 19.57 -22.54 -3.87
N ARG A 581 20.53 -22.27 -2.97
CA ARG A 581 20.22 -22.00 -1.55
C ARG A 581 19.48 -20.68 -1.39
N GLY A 582 19.98 -19.62 -2.04
CA GLY A 582 19.31 -18.32 -2.10
C GLY A 582 17.96 -18.40 -2.81
N ALA A 583 17.81 -19.26 -3.81
CA ALA A 583 16.54 -19.47 -4.48
C ALA A 583 15.49 -20.18 -3.60
N ALA A 584 15.91 -21.18 -2.82
CA ALA A 584 15.08 -21.75 -1.76
C ALA A 584 14.71 -20.67 -0.72
N MET A 585 15.66 -19.81 -0.34
CA MET A 585 15.42 -18.72 0.61
C MET A 585 14.35 -17.73 0.12
N VAL A 586 14.45 -17.25 -1.13
CA VAL A 586 13.40 -16.42 -1.77
C VAL A 586 12.05 -17.14 -1.80
N THR A 587 12.05 -18.45 -2.10
CA THR A 587 10.85 -19.30 -2.12
C THR A 587 10.19 -19.37 -0.75
N ALA A 588 10.98 -19.51 0.32
CA ALA A 588 10.49 -19.49 1.70
C ALA A 588 9.87 -18.14 2.09
N VAL A 589 10.54 -17.03 1.74
CA VAL A 589 10.01 -15.68 1.99
C VAL A 589 8.70 -15.45 1.21
N ALA A 590 8.63 -15.86 -0.05
CA ALA A 590 7.41 -15.78 -0.86
C ALA A 590 6.24 -16.54 -0.22
N LEU A 591 6.48 -17.76 0.26
CA LEU A 591 5.48 -18.57 0.97
C LEU A 591 5.04 -17.93 2.30
N ARG A 592 5.99 -17.38 3.08
CA ARG A 592 5.73 -16.67 4.34
C ARG A 592 4.83 -15.47 4.10
N LEU A 593 5.17 -14.60 3.15
CA LEU A 593 4.37 -13.43 2.78
C LEU A 593 2.99 -13.83 2.26
N ALA A 594 2.90 -14.84 1.38
CA ALA A 594 1.63 -15.33 0.86
C ALA A 594 0.76 -16.04 1.92
N ALA A 595 1.33 -16.54 3.01
CA ALA A 595 0.60 -17.05 4.17
C ALA A 595 0.10 -15.92 5.08
N GLN A 596 0.98 -14.96 5.41
CA GLN A 596 0.64 -13.76 6.18
C GLN A 596 -0.48 -12.95 5.50
N ARG A 597 -0.41 -12.76 4.17
CA ARG A 597 -1.46 -12.11 3.37
C ARG A 597 -2.79 -12.86 3.45
N ARG A 598 -2.79 -14.20 3.41
CA ARG A 598 -3.99 -15.03 3.59
C ARG A 598 -4.59 -14.86 4.98
N GLU A 599 -3.80 -14.76 6.03
CA GLU A 599 -4.31 -14.50 7.38
C GLU A 599 -4.89 -13.08 7.54
N VAL A 600 -4.27 -12.06 6.94
CA VAL A 600 -4.84 -10.70 6.86
C VAL A 600 -6.18 -10.70 6.14
N ASP A 601 -6.27 -11.34 4.97
CA ASP A 601 -7.50 -11.40 4.19
C ASP A 601 -8.60 -12.23 4.88
N GLN A 602 -8.25 -13.28 5.64
CA GLN A 602 -9.19 -14.02 6.51
C GLN A 602 -9.69 -13.17 7.68
N LEU A 603 -8.82 -12.38 8.32
CA LEU A 603 -9.19 -11.52 9.45
C LEU A 603 -10.12 -10.36 9.01
N LEU A 604 -9.91 -9.85 7.80
CA LEU A 604 -10.71 -8.75 7.22
C LEU A 604 -11.96 -9.22 6.47
N ALA A 605 -12.05 -10.50 6.06
CA ALA A 605 -13.19 -11.03 5.31
C ALA A 605 -14.57 -10.76 5.97
N PRO A 606 -14.77 -10.92 7.30
CA PRO A 606 -16.05 -10.64 7.95
C PRO A 606 -16.51 -9.18 7.89
N LEU A 607 -15.63 -8.24 7.52
CA LEU A 607 -15.98 -6.83 7.34
C LEU A 607 -16.28 -6.45 5.88
N ARG A 608 -15.96 -7.32 4.92
CA ARG A 608 -16.09 -7.06 3.47
C ARG A 608 -17.44 -7.55 2.97
N LEU A 609 -18.49 -6.76 3.22
CA LEU A 609 -19.88 -7.07 2.88
C LEU A 609 -20.08 -7.22 1.37
N SER A 610 -20.85 -8.24 0.98
CA SER A 610 -21.28 -8.43 -0.42
C SER A 610 -22.49 -7.55 -0.76
N ARG A 611 -22.82 -7.43 -2.06
CA ARG A 611 -24.06 -6.79 -2.51
C ARG A 611 -25.29 -7.43 -1.84
N THR A 612 -25.32 -8.77 -1.75
CA THR A 612 -26.43 -9.54 -1.17
C THR A 612 -26.59 -9.28 0.33
N ASP A 613 -25.50 -9.06 1.07
CA ASP A 613 -25.57 -8.66 2.48
C ASP A 613 -26.21 -7.29 2.64
N LEU A 614 -25.85 -6.34 1.76
CA LEU A 614 -26.37 -4.97 1.80
C LEU A 614 -27.85 -4.89 1.36
N GLU A 615 -28.25 -5.66 0.36
CA GLU A 615 -29.66 -5.83 -0.02
C GLU A 615 -30.49 -6.46 1.11
N ARG A 616 -29.91 -7.40 1.88
CA ARG A 616 -30.54 -7.95 3.09
C ARG A 616 -30.64 -6.94 4.22
N VAL A 617 -29.60 -6.14 4.47
CA VAL A 617 -29.61 -5.04 5.46
C VAL A 617 -30.67 -3.99 5.10
N GLN A 618 -30.81 -3.65 3.82
CA GLN A 618 -31.86 -2.75 3.31
C GLN A 618 -33.27 -3.33 3.57
N ALA A 619 -33.48 -4.62 3.28
CA ALA A 619 -34.77 -5.28 3.52
C ALA A 619 -35.12 -5.35 5.03
N LEU A 620 -34.15 -5.67 5.89
CA LEU A 620 -34.33 -5.70 7.34
C LEU A 620 -34.59 -4.30 7.93
N MET A 621 -33.88 -3.27 7.47
CA MET A 621 -34.16 -1.88 7.85
C MET A 621 -35.59 -1.50 7.48
N ARG A 622 -36.04 -1.84 6.25
CA ARG A 622 -37.42 -1.58 5.81
C ARG A 622 -38.45 -2.29 6.70
N GLN A 623 -38.20 -3.54 7.09
CA GLN A 623 -39.09 -4.27 8.00
C GLN A 623 -39.19 -3.58 9.36
N GLU A 624 -38.06 -3.19 9.96
CA GLU A 624 -38.03 -2.48 11.24
C GLU A 624 -38.68 -1.08 11.17
N MET A 625 -38.61 -0.40 10.02
CA MET A 625 -39.34 0.86 9.80
C MET A 625 -40.86 0.67 9.86
N GLU A 626 -41.43 -0.36 9.20
CA GLU A 626 -42.88 -0.60 9.28
C GLU A 626 -43.29 -1.06 10.69
N LEU A 627 -42.46 -1.88 11.37
CA LEU A 627 -42.69 -2.28 12.76
C LEU A 627 -42.70 -1.07 13.71
N GLY A 628 -41.78 -0.11 13.52
CA GLY A 628 -41.71 1.11 14.32
C GLY A 628 -42.89 2.06 14.08
N LEU A 629 -43.42 2.12 12.85
CA LEU A 629 -44.59 2.95 12.52
C LEU A 629 -45.92 2.35 13.01
N GLY A 630 -46.04 1.02 13.03
CA GLY A 630 -47.26 0.31 13.42
C GLY A 630 -47.62 0.49 14.90
N ARG A 631 -48.91 0.81 15.16
CA ARG A 631 -49.44 1.15 16.51
C ARG A 631 -49.15 0.09 17.58
N GLU A 632 -49.31 -1.18 17.24
CA GLU A 632 -49.15 -2.32 18.16
C GLU A 632 -47.71 -2.85 18.17
N SER A 633 -47.01 -2.73 17.04
CA SER A 633 -45.64 -3.23 16.85
C SER A 633 -44.57 -2.30 17.40
N ASN A 634 -44.84 -0.98 17.49
CA ASN A 634 -43.86 0.03 17.90
C ASN A 634 -43.14 -0.34 19.20
N ALA A 635 -43.84 -0.87 20.20
CA ALA A 635 -43.26 -1.22 21.50
C ALA A 635 -42.11 -2.25 21.42
N ASN A 636 -42.12 -3.11 20.38
CA ASN A 636 -41.14 -4.18 20.19
C ASN A 636 -40.13 -3.90 19.05
N ALA A 637 -40.32 -2.83 18.27
CA ALA A 637 -39.44 -2.45 17.17
C ALA A 637 -38.10 -1.91 17.68
N SER A 638 -37.00 -2.29 17.00
CA SER A 638 -35.66 -1.78 17.31
C SER A 638 -35.47 -0.35 16.78
N VAL A 639 -35.99 -0.07 15.58
CA VAL A 639 -36.09 1.30 15.02
C VAL A 639 -37.35 1.96 15.57
N ARG A 640 -37.22 3.08 16.28
CA ARG A 640 -38.29 3.64 17.13
C ARG A 640 -39.32 4.48 16.38
N MET A 641 -38.97 5.01 15.21
CA MET A 641 -39.85 5.79 14.30
C MET A 641 -40.68 6.86 15.03
N LEU A 642 -39.98 7.72 15.78
CA LEU A 642 -40.55 8.71 16.69
C LEU A 642 -41.20 9.89 15.93
N PRO A 643 -42.50 10.18 16.16
CA PRO A 643 -43.17 11.34 15.59
C PRO A 643 -42.58 12.66 16.12
N THR A 644 -42.30 13.62 15.22
CA THR A 644 -41.66 14.91 15.59
C THR A 644 -42.62 16.10 15.63
N TYR A 645 -43.88 15.90 15.24
CA TYR A 645 -44.90 16.94 15.05
C TYR A 645 -44.58 18.00 13.96
N VAL A 646 -43.41 17.96 13.31
CA VAL A 646 -43.10 18.77 12.13
C VAL A 646 -43.86 18.22 10.93
N ARG A 647 -44.91 18.92 10.49
CA ARG A 647 -45.83 18.47 9.41
C ARG A 647 -45.48 18.97 7.99
N GLY A 648 -44.42 19.76 7.84
CA GLY A 648 -43.96 20.26 6.55
C GLY A 648 -42.52 20.76 6.59
N THR A 649 -41.87 20.72 5.43
CA THR A 649 -40.60 21.41 5.13
C THR A 649 -40.82 22.92 5.03
N PRO A 650 -39.76 23.75 4.95
CA PRO A 650 -39.92 25.17 4.62
C PRO A 650 -40.61 25.36 3.27
N ASP A 651 -41.35 26.46 3.11
CA ASP A 651 -42.07 26.83 1.89
C ASP A 651 -41.71 28.24 1.36
N GLY A 652 -40.78 28.93 2.01
CA GLY A 652 -40.33 30.26 1.63
C GLY A 652 -41.16 31.40 2.19
N THR A 653 -42.21 31.14 2.97
CA THR A 653 -43.02 32.17 3.69
C THR A 653 -42.59 32.37 5.16
N GLU A 654 -41.50 31.75 5.61
CA GLU A 654 -40.96 31.90 6.97
C GLU A 654 -40.43 33.33 7.19
N ARG A 655 -40.95 34.07 8.18
CA ARG A 655 -40.47 35.42 8.51
C ARG A 655 -40.39 35.60 10.02
N GLY A 656 -39.41 36.36 10.48
CA GLY A 656 -39.25 36.70 11.91
C GLY A 656 -37.81 36.61 12.39
N GLU A 657 -37.64 36.72 13.70
CA GLU A 657 -36.35 36.63 14.39
C GLU A 657 -36.50 35.65 15.56
N PHE A 658 -35.62 34.66 15.60
CA PHE A 658 -35.78 33.44 16.42
C PHE A 658 -34.49 33.14 17.16
N LEU A 659 -34.61 32.64 18.39
CA LEU A 659 -33.49 31.97 19.05
C LEU A 659 -33.46 30.51 18.62
N ALA A 660 -32.26 29.96 18.45
CA ALA A 660 -32.07 28.52 18.30
C ALA A 660 -30.98 28.01 19.24
N LEU A 661 -31.20 26.82 19.79
CA LEU A 661 -30.23 26.10 20.61
C LEU A 661 -29.78 24.84 19.87
N ASP A 662 -28.51 24.47 20.01
CA ASP A 662 -27.92 23.30 19.35
C ASP A 662 -27.18 22.44 20.39
N LEU A 663 -27.84 21.40 20.91
CA LEU A 663 -27.29 20.51 21.93
C LEU A 663 -27.26 19.06 21.43
N GLY A 664 -26.05 18.55 21.15
CA GLY A 664 -25.82 17.16 20.74
C GLY A 664 -24.43 16.61 21.03
N GLY A 665 -23.62 17.33 21.79
CA GLY A 665 -22.24 16.97 22.13
C GLY A 665 -21.65 17.96 23.15
N THR A 666 -20.33 17.93 23.34
CA THR A 666 -19.59 18.86 24.23
C THR A 666 -19.69 20.32 23.81
N ASN A 667 -19.85 20.59 22.51
CA ASN A 667 -20.05 21.93 21.96
C ASN A 667 -21.56 22.20 21.90
N PHE A 668 -22.04 23.03 22.83
CA PHE A 668 -23.37 23.63 22.78
C PHE A 668 -23.32 24.91 21.94
N ARG A 669 -24.38 25.22 21.19
CA ARG A 669 -24.47 26.51 20.47
C ARG A 669 -25.76 27.25 20.85
N VAL A 670 -25.63 28.55 20.99
CA VAL A 670 -26.75 29.49 21.01
C VAL A 670 -26.68 30.30 19.71
N LEU A 671 -27.81 30.46 19.04
CA LEU A 671 -27.93 31.21 17.79
C LEU A 671 -29.09 32.21 17.89
N VAL A 672 -28.95 33.36 17.23
CA VAL A 672 -30.09 34.16 16.76
C VAL A 672 -30.15 34.03 15.24
N VAL A 673 -31.35 33.77 14.72
CA VAL A 673 -31.61 33.52 13.29
C VAL A 673 -32.75 34.41 12.84
N ARG A 674 -32.47 35.31 11.91
CA ARG A 674 -33.42 36.25 11.32
C ARG A 674 -33.75 35.82 9.91
N VAL A 675 -35.02 35.52 9.66
CA VAL A 675 -35.54 35.04 8.37
C VAL A 675 -36.32 36.17 7.70
N ALA A 676 -35.88 36.59 6.52
CA ALA A 676 -36.41 37.71 5.76
C ALA A 676 -36.70 37.33 4.30
N GLN A 677 -37.17 38.29 3.49
CA GLN A 677 -37.40 38.06 2.05
C GLN A 677 -36.08 37.98 1.26
N ASP A 678 -35.01 38.61 1.73
CA ASP A 678 -33.67 38.61 1.12
C ASP A 678 -32.78 37.44 1.57
N GLY A 679 -33.30 36.55 2.43
CA GLY A 679 -32.61 35.34 2.90
C GLY A 679 -32.61 35.19 4.42
N ILE A 680 -31.65 34.42 4.92
CA ILE A 680 -31.40 34.22 6.36
C ILE A 680 -30.12 34.94 6.77
N ARG A 681 -30.16 35.62 7.91
CA ARG A 681 -28.98 36.17 8.60
C ARG A 681 -28.92 35.55 9.98
N MET A 682 -27.73 35.19 10.45
CA MET A 682 -27.57 34.58 11.78
C MET A 682 -26.29 35.02 12.48
N ALA A 683 -26.32 35.01 13.81
CA ALA A 683 -25.15 35.04 14.66
C ALA A 683 -25.20 33.83 15.60
N SER A 684 -24.06 33.24 15.94
CA SER A 684 -23.99 32.12 16.89
C SER A 684 -22.70 32.11 17.69
N GLU A 685 -22.79 31.70 18.94
CA GLU A 685 -21.63 31.45 19.81
C GLU A 685 -21.59 29.98 20.27
N ILE A 686 -20.39 29.48 20.53
CA ILE A 686 -20.13 28.09 20.92
C ILE A 686 -19.67 28.04 22.38
N TYR A 687 -20.39 27.28 23.18
CA TYR A 687 -20.13 27.06 24.60
C TYR A 687 -19.68 25.61 24.82
N VAL A 688 -18.63 25.42 25.62
CA VAL A 688 -18.16 24.08 25.99
C VAL A 688 -18.84 23.67 27.29
N ILE A 689 -19.67 22.63 27.25
CA ILE A 689 -20.24 22.04 28.46
C ILE A 689 -19.17 21.17 29.14
N PRO A 690 -18.79 21.42 30.41
CA PRO A 690 -17.82 20.58 31.11
C PRO A 690 -18.34 19.16 31.33
N THR A 691 -17.47 18.14 31.28
CA THR A 691 -17.86 16.74 31.50
C THR A 691 -18.57 16.52 32.84
N ALA A 692 -18.14 17.23 33.90
CA ALA A 692 -18.78 17.20 35.22
C ALA A 692 -20.24 17.73 35.23
N VAL A 693 -20.61 18.55 34.25
CA VAL A 693 -21.98 19.04 34.04
C VAL A 693 -22.76 18.04 33.15
N MET A 694 -22.16 17.55 32.07
CA MET A 694 -22.76 16.50 31.20
C MET A 694 -23.13 15.21 31.93
N GLN A 695 -22.40 14.91 33.01
CA GLN A 695 -22.52 13.68 33.81
C GLN A 695 -23.02 13.96 35.25
N GLY A 696 -23.41 15.20 35.56
CA GLY A 696 -23.82 15.65 36.89
C GLY A 696 -25.32 15.50 37.15
N THR A 697 -25.96 16.57 37.61
CA THR A 697 -27.43 16.66 37.74
C THR A 697 -28.05 17.39 36.55
N GLY A 698 -29.30 17.06 36.23
CA GLY A 698 -30.09 17.79 35.26
C GLY A 698 -30.24 19.26 35.61
N GLU A 699 -30.40 19.58 36.90
CA GLU A 699 -30.40 20.97 37.34
C GLU A 699 -29.11 21.69 36.95
N ALA A 700 -27.92 21.10 37.19
CA ALA A 700 -26.66 21.72 36.80
C ALA A 700 -26.54 21.91 35.28
N LEU A 701 -26.97 20.91 34.50
CA LEU A 701 -26.96 20.97 33.03
C LEU A 701 -27.87 22.06 32.47
N PHE A 702 -29.13 22.10 32.89
CA PHE A 702 -30.09 23.09 32.40
C PHE A 702 -29.82 24.50 32.96
N ASN A 703 -29.30 24.63 34.19
CA ASN A 703 -28.85 25.91 34.73
C ASN A 703 -27.66 26.47 33.91
N HIS A 704 -26.70 25.64 33.50
CA HIS A 704 -25.58 26.03 32.64
C HIS A 704 -26.04 26.44 31.24
N ILE A 705 -27.00 25.72 30.64
CA ILE A 705 -27.60 26.08 29.35
C ILE A 705 -28.21 27.50 29.40
N ILE A 706 -28.92 27.85 30.48
CA ILE A 706 -29.48 29.20 30.65
C ILE A 706 -28.39 30.26 30.84
N GLU A 707 -27.31 29.96 31.58
CA GLU A 707 -26.17 30.89 31.71
C GLU A 707 -25.55 31.22 30.34
N CYS A 708 -25.38 30.21 29.46
CA CYS A 708 -24.93 30.42 28.08
C CYS A 708 -25.90 31.27 27.25
N ILE A 709 -27.21 31.08 27.42
CA ILE A 709 -28.24 31.87 26.71
C ILE A 709 -28.22 33.33 27.18
N MET A 710 -28.07 33.57 28.49
CA MET A 710 -27.97 34.92 29.06
C MET A 710 -26.72 35.66 28.59
N ASP A 711 -25.56 34.99 28.59
CA ASP A 711 -24.30 35.56 28.07
C ASP A 711 -24.41 35.88 26.57
N PHE A 712 -25.00 34.99 25.76
CA PHE A 712 -25.24 35.25 24.34
C PHE A 712 -26.18 36.44 24.12
N GLN A 713 -27.35 36.47 24.79
CA GLN A 713 -28.31 37.56 24.66
C GLN A 713 -27.72 38.91 25.12
N LEU A 714 -26.86 38.92 26.14
CA LEU A 714 -26.15 40.12 26.58
C LEU A 714 -25.17 40.63 25.51
N LYS A 715 -24.44 39.72 24.84
CA LYS A 715 -23.50 40.07 23.76
C LYS A 715 -24.17 40.52 22.47
N GLN A 716 -25.40 40.08 22.20
CA GLN A 716 -26.16 40.41 20.98
C GLN A 716 -27.19 41.54 21.18
N ASP A 717 -27.27 42.15 22.36
CA ASP A 717 -28.27 43.19 22.72
C ASP A 717 -29.74 42.69 22.62
N LEU A 718 -29.96 41.45 23.06
CA LEU A 718 -31.25 40.74 22.98
C LEU A 718 -31.88 40.48 24.37
N MET A 719 -31.32 40.99 25.47
CA MET A 719 -31.77 40.67 26.83
C MET A 719 -33.21 41.13 27.14
N GLU A 720 -33.67 42.22 26.52
CA GLU A 720 -35.05 42.72 26.68
C GLU A 720 -36.05 42.07 25.70
N GLN A 721 -35.59 41.18 24.80
CA GLN A 721 -36.41 40.64 23.71
C GLN A 721 -36.92 39.22 24.00
N VAL A 722 -38.24 39.02 23.84
CA VAL A 722 -38.91 37.72 24.02
C VAL A 722 -39.02 37.00 22.67
N LEU A 723 -37.90 36.47 22.18
CA LEU A 723 -37.84 35.78 20.89
C LEU A 723 -38.39 34.34 20.99
N PRO A 724 -39.13 33.83 19.99
CA PRO A 724 -39.52 32.42 19.93
C PRO A 724 -38.28 31.54 19.75
N LEU A 725 -38.21 30.43 20.49
CA LEU A 725 -37.04 29.57 20.56
C LEU A 725 -37.30 28.16 20.03
N GLY A 726 -36.45 27.71 19.11
CA GLY A 726 -36.35 26.33 18.66
C GLY A 726 -35.15 25.61 19.31
N PHE A 727 -35.39 24.49 19.98
CA PHE A 727 -34.36 23.74 20.71
C PHE A 727 -33.98 22.47 19.94
N THR A 728 -32.79 22.44 19.31
CA THR A 728 -32.21 21.16 18.86
C THR A 728 -31.71 20.41 20.09
N PHE A 729 -32.35 19.30 20.41
CA PHE A 729 -32.01 18.42 21.51
C PHE A 729 -31.79 17.01 20.96
N SER A 730 -30.53 16.65 20.77
CA SER A 730 -30.11 15.61 19.83
C SER A 730 -30.06 14.21 20.43
N PHE A 731 -31.12 13.85 21.16
CA PHE A 731 -31.24 12.60 21.93
C PHE A 731 -32.62 11.96 21.69
N PRO A 732 -32.77 10.64 21.96
CA PRO A 732 -34.06 9.95 21.84
C PRO A 732 -35.10 10.56 22.79
N CYS A 733 -36.11 11.23 22.22
CA CYS A 733 -37.19 11.87 22.95
C CYS A 733 -38.56 11.43 22.41
N GLN A 734 -39.46 11.03 23.31
CA GLN A 734 -40.88 10.91 22.98
C GLN A 734 -41.50 12.31 22.98
N GLN A 735 -41.72 12.86 21.80
CA GLN A 735 -42.49 14.09 21.66
C GLN A 735 -43.98 13.80 21.88
N LEU A 736 -44.67 14.71 22.58
CA LEU A 736 -46.12 14.69 22.79
C LEU A 736 -46.80 15.92 22.16
N GLY A 737 -46.00 16.74 21.49
CA GLY A 737 -46.30 18.03 20.88
C GLY A 737 -44.99 18.67 20.43
N LEU A 738 -45.06 19.80 19.73
CA LEU A 738 -43.85 20.43 19.20
C LEU A 738 -42.98 21.05 20.32
N ASP A 739 -43.59 21.62 21.36
CA ASP A 739 -42.90 22.20 22.53
C ASP A 739 -42.87 21.27 23.76
N LYS A 740 -43.05 19.94 23.57
CA LYS A 740 -43.10 18.96 24.66
C LYS A 740 -42.40 17.66 24.30
N ALA A 741 -41.28 17.37 24.96
CA ALA A 741 -40.38 16.27 24.58
C ALA A 741 -39.80 15.56 25.81
N VAL A 742 -40.24 14.32 26.05
CA VAL A 742 -39.78 13.50 27.18
C VAL A 742 -38.52 12.72 26.79
N LEU A 743 -37.41 12.94 27.51
CA LEU A 743 -36.16 12.22 27.27
C LEU A 743 -36.31 10.73 27.62
N LEU A 744 -36.08 9.84 26.64
CA LEU A 744 -36.16 8.38 26.82
C LEU A 744 -34.87 7.79 27.38
N SER A 745 -33.72 8.24 26.90
CA SER A 745 -32.40 7.73 27.29
C SER A 745 -31.28 8.65 26.86
N TRP A 746 -30.27 8.85 27.70
CA TRP A 746 -29.04 9.56 27.29
C TRP A 746 -28.21 8.72 26.29
N THR A 747 -27.54 9.42 25.37
CA THR A 747 -26.58 8.86 24.41
C THR A 747 -25.36 9.80 24.31
N LYS A 748 -24.43 9.55 23.38
CA LYS A 748 -23.36 10.50 22.99
C LYS A 748 -22.45 10.98 24.18
N GLY A 749 -22.38 10.21 25.27
CA GLY A 749 -21.53 10.48 26.45
C GLY A 749 -22.16 11.31 27.58
N PHE A 750 -23.42 11.75 27.44
CA PHE A 750 -24.18 12.38 28.51
C PHE A 750 -24.69 11.35 29.52
N SER A 751 -24.87 11.75 30.78
CA SER A 751 -25.50 10.93 31.82
C SER A 751 -26.17 11.73 32.95
N ALA A 752 -26.51 13.01 32.71
CA ALA A 752 -27.04 13.92 33.72
C ALA A 752 -28.29 13.34 34.42
N SER A 753 -28.19 13.18 35.75
CA SER A 753 -29.19 12.53 36.59
C SER A 753 -30.47 13.37 36.73
N GLY A 754 -31.63 12.70 36.75
CA GLY A 754 -32.93 13.36 36.87
C GLY A 754 -33.55 13.89 35.56
N CYS A 755 -32.87 13.74 34.40
CA CYS A 755 -33.45 14.15 33.11
C CYS A 755 -34.29 13.07 32.42
N VAL A 756 -33.94 11.79 32.59
CA VAL A 756 -34.63 10.68 31.91
C VAL A 756 -36.05 10.54 32.46
N GLY A 757 -37.04 10.41 31.57
CA GLY A 757 -38.46 10.41 31.90
C GLY A 757 -39.05 11.79 32.17
N GLN A 758 -38.28 12.87 32.06
CA GLN A 758 -38.75 14.26 32.21
C GLN A 758 -38.88 14.97 30.86
N ASP A 759 -39.76 15.99 30.82
CA ASP A 759 -39.90 16.89 29.69
C ASP A 759 -38.77 17.92 29.66
N VAL A 760 -37.94 17.88 28.62
CA VAL A 760 -36.73 18.73 28.53
C VAL A 760 -37.07 20.21 28.36
N VAL A 761 -38.27 20.55 27.88
CA VAL A 761 -38.74 21.93 27.82
C VAL A 761 -39.13 22.43 29.20
N GLN A 762 -39.77 21.59 30.01
CA GLN A 762 -40.08 21.91 31.40
C GLN A 762 -38.80 22.11 32.23
N LEU A 763 -37.81 21.23 32.10
CA LEU A 763 -36.50 21.39 32.77
C LEU A 763 -35.79 22.72 32.40
N LEU A 764 -35.88 23.13 31.13
CA LEU A 764 -35.34 24.40 30.65
C LEU A 764 -36.14 25.62 31.16
N ARG A 765 -37.48 25.55 31.16
CA ARG A 765 -38.37 26.58 31.72
C ARG A 765 -38.12 26.78 33.22
N GLU A 766 -37.92 25.70 33.98
CA GLU A 766 -37.57 25.76 35.41
C GLU A 766 -36.17 26.32 35.64
N ALA A 767 -35.19 26.00 34.79
CA ALA A 767 -33.86 26.60 34.87
C ALA A 767 -33.89 28.11 34.59
N ALA A 768 -34.69 28.55 33.62
CA ALA A 768 -34.94 29.98 33.37
C ALA A 768 -35.51 30.67 34.61
N GLN A 769 -36.52 30.05 35.25
CA GLN A 769 -37.10 30.57 36.50
C GLN A 769 -36.07 30.63 37.65
N ARG A 770 -35.25 29.58 37.85
CA ARG A 770 -34.16 29.56 38.85
C ARG A 770 -33.11 30.65 38.60
N LYS A 771 -32.85 31.00 37.34
CA LYS A 771 -31.89 32.03 36.91
C LYS A 771 -32.51 33.42 36.70
N GLN A 772 -33.80 33.59 37.04
CA GLN A 772 -34.55 34.84 36.89
C GLN A 772 -34.62 35.35 35.43
N HIS A 773 -34.51 34.46 34.44
CA HIS A 773 -34.69 34.79 33.03
C HIS A 773 -36.18 34.78 32.67
N LEU A 774 -36.70 35.94 32.24
CA LEU A 774 -38.12 36.17 31.98
C LEU A 774 -38.51 36.08 30.50
N GLY A 775 -37.55 35.86 29.58
CA GLY A 775 -37.75 35.99 28.13
C GLY A 775 -37.87 34.68 27.34
N LEU A 776 -37.82 33.51 27.99
CA LEU A 776 -37.64 32.23 27.30
C LEU A 776 -38.95 31.64 26.70
N LYS A 777 -39.26 31.97 25.44
CA LYS A 777 -40.43 31.43 24.73
C LYS A 777 -40.08 30.19 23.87
N VAL A 778 -39.88 29.03 24.50
CA VAL A 778 -39.71 27.76 23.78
C VAL A 778 -40.98 27.39 23.00
N VAL A 779 -40.89 27.25 21.67
CA VAL A 779 -42.00 26.89 20.78
C VAL A 779 -41.79 25.58 20.02
N ALA A 780 -40.57 25.05 19.98
CA ALA A 780 -40.26 23.78 19.34
C ALA A 780 -39.06 23.06 19.98
N VAL A 781 -39.10 21.73 20.01
CA VAL A 781 -37.95 20.83 20.20
C VAL A 781 -37.79 19.97 18.94
N VAL A 782 -36.55 19.80 18.49
CA VAL A 782 -36.21 19.01 17.30
C VAL A 782 -34.97 18.14 17.53
N ASN A 783 -34.84 17.04 16.80
CA ASN A 783 -33.63 16.22 16.74
C ASN A 783 -32.62 16.83 15.74
N ASP A 784 -31.32 16.49 15.84
CA ASP A 784 -30.26 17.01 14.94
C ASP A 784 -30.52 16.66 13.46
N THR A 785 -31.06 15.46 13.21
CA THR A 785 -31.55 15.04 11.88
C THR A 785 -32.61 15.98 11.32
N VAL A 786 -33.64 16.32 12.10
CA VAL A 786 -34.75 17.18 11.70
C VAL A 786 -34.29 18.62 11.49
N GLY A 787 -33.42 19.14 12.36
CA GLY A 787 -32.76 20.42 12.16
C GLY A 787 -31.97 20.46 10.85
N THR A 788 -31.21 19.40 10.54
CA THR A 788 -30.45 19.29 9.28
C THR A 788 -31.37 19.21 8.06
N MET A 789 -32.45 18.42 8.11
CA MET A 789 -33.45 18.34 7.03
C MET A 789 -34.09 19.71 6.75
N MET A 790 -34.51 20.42 7.80
CA MET A 790 -35.19 21.72 7.68
C MET A 790 -34.22 22.83 7.27
N SER A 791 -32.97 22.78 7.73
CA SER A 791 -31.88 23.68 7.32
C SER A 791 -31.66 23.61 5.80
N CYS A 792 -31.52 22.40 5.26
CA CYS A 792 -31.34 22.16 3.83
C CYS A 792 -32.64 22.31 3.01
N GLY A 793 -33.81 22.08 3.61
CA GLY A 793 -35.12 22.25 2.99
C GLY A 793 -35.52 23.70 2.69
N TYR A 794 -34.84 24.66 3.30
CA TYR A 794 -34.94 26.08 2.91
C TYR A 794 -34.16 26.37 1.61
N ASP A 795 -33.09 25.63 1.35
CA ASP A 795 -32.21 25.85 0.19
C ASP A 795 -32.61 24.97 -1.03
N ASP A 796 -33.14 23.76 -0.78
CA ASP A 796 -33.73 22.86 -1.80
C ASP A 796 -35.07 22.28 -1.29
N PRO A 797 -36.22 22.68 -1.86
CA PRO A 797 -37.55 22.15 -1.51
C PRO A 797 -37.75 20.64 -1.72
N LYS A 798 -36.79 19.93 -2.34
CA LYS A 798 -36.79 18.45 -2.43
C LYS A 798 -36.16 17.78 -1.20
N CYS A 799 -35.64 18.54 -0.25
CA CYS A 799 -34.98 18.01 0.94
C CYS A 799 -36.00 17.50 1.96
N GLU A 800 -36.34 16.22 1.84
CA GLU A 800 -37.33 15.53 2.66
C GLU A 800 -36.72 14.44 3.55
N ILE A 801 -35.37 14.40 3.63
CA ILE A 801 -34.59 13.47 4.46
C ILE A 801 -33.47 14.26 5.15
N GLY A 802 -33.29 14.03 6.46
CA GLY A 802 -32.16 14.51 7.24
C GLY A 802 -31.26 13.36 7.67
N LEU A 803 -29.94 13.49 7.50
CA LEU A 803 -28.95 12.47 7.80
C LEU A 803 -27.83 13.03 8.69
N ILE A 804 -27.52 12.34 9.78
CA ILE A 804 -26.38 12.64 10.64
C ILE A 804 -25.39 11.47 10.60
N VAL A 805 -24.13 11.76 10.28
CA VAL A 805 -23.02 10.79 10.35
C VAL A 805 -21.76 11.48 10.93
N GLY A 806 -21.70 11.54 12.25
CA GLY A 806 -20.66 12.21 13.03
C GLY A 806 -20.21 11.37 14.22
N THR A 807 -20.27 11.92 15.43
CA THR A 807 -20.04 11.14 16.68
C THR A 807 -21.03 9.99 16.80
N GLY A 808 -22.31 10.25 16.51
CA GLY A 808 -23.36 9.25 16.33
C GLY A 808 -23.82 9.16 14.87
N THR A 809 -24.83 8.32 14.59
CA THR A 809 -25.59 8.39 13.34
C THR A 809 -27.08 8.16 13.54
N ASN A 810 -27.87 9.00 12.87
CA ASN A 810 -29.32 8.93 12.85
C ASN A 810 -29.86 9.47 11.52
N ALA A 811 -31.11 9.18 11.20
CA ALA A 811 -31.83 9.75 10.06
C ALA A 811 -33.28 10.12 10.41
N CYS A 812 -33.84 11.05 9.65
CA CYS A 812 -35.27 11.37 9.64
C CYS A 812 -35.76 11.57 8.20
N TYR A 813 -37.08 11.44 7.98
CA TYR A 813 -37.70 11.69 6.68
C TYR A 813 -39.18 12.09 6.80
N MET A 814 -39.73 12.69 5.74
CA MET A 814 -41.17 12.99 5.64
C MET A 814 -41.97 11.72 5.28
N GLU A 815 -42.72 11.19 6.26
CA GLU A 815 -43.66 10.07 6.11
C GLU A 815 -45.10 10.58 5.93
N GLU A 816 -45.92 9.80 5.23
CA GLU A 816 -47.33 10.09 4.98
C GLU A 816 -48.16 9.74 6.23
N MET A 817 -49.04 10.63 6.72
CA MET A 817 -49.69 10.50 8.04
C MET A 817 -50.49 9.20 8.22
N GLN A 818 -51.12 8.68 7.15
CA GLN A 818 -51.81 7.39 7.13
C GLN A 818 -50.94 6.20 7.58
N ASN A 819 -49.61 6.31 7.49
CA ASN A 819 -48.67 5.27 7.91
C ASN A 819 -48.25 5.41 9.39
N VAL A 820 -48.49 6.57 10.02
CA VAL A 820 -47.97 6.91 11.37
C VAL A 820 -48.98 6.48 12.45
N GLY A 821 -49.12 5.16 12.64
CA GLY A 821 -50.11 4.55 13.56
C GLY A 821 -49.96 4.92 15.04
N THR A 822 -48.89 5.62 15.41
CA THR A 822 -48.61 6.15 16.76
C THR A 822 -49.20 7.55 17.01
N VAL A 823 -49.79 8.21 16.00
CA VAL A 823 -50.43 9.54 16.10
C VAL A 823 -51.83 9.51 15.49
N GLU A 824 -52.76 10.30 16.02
CA GLU A 824 -54.11 10.38 15.48
C GLU A 824 -54.21 11.30 14.24
N GLY A 825 -54.95 10.83 13.23
CA GLY A 825 -55.28 11.55 12.00
C GLY A 825 -54.43 11.13 10.79
N GLU A 826 -55.08 10.87 9.66
CA GLU A 826 -54.45 10.28 8.45
C GLU A 826 -54.01 11.33 7.42
N GLN A 827 -54.39 12.60 7.58
CA GLN A 827 -54.22 13.64 6.56
C GLN A 827 -52.86 14.35 6.64
N GLY A 828 -52.19 14.47 5.49
CA GLY A 828 -50.93 15.18 5.34
C GLY A 828 -49.72 14.30 5.65
N ARG A 829 -48.66 14.91 6.16
CA ARG A 829 -47.34 14.27 6.36
C ARG A 829 -46.75 14.67 7.70
N MET A 830 -45.78 13.89 8.19
CA MET A 830 -44.98 14.25 9.36
C MET A 830 -43.53 13.78 9.18
N CYS A 831 -42.58 14.59 9.65
CA CYS A 831 -41.20 14.14 9.78
C CYS A 831 -41.10 13.09 10.90
N ILE A 832 -40.53 11.94 10.59
CA ILE A 832 -40.27 10.85 11.53
C ILE A 832 -38.78 10.81 11.84
N ASN A 833 -38.43 10.95 13.12
CA ASN A 833 -37.09 10.67 13.62
C ASN A 833 -36.96 9.16 13.79
N MET A 834 -36.11 8.50 13.00
CA MET A 834 -36.04 7.04 13.01
C MET A 834 -35.45 6.48 14.30
N GLU A 835 -34.52 7.20 14.93
CA GLU A 835 -33.55 6.68 15.91
C GLU A 835 -32.90 5.38 15.40
N TRP A 836 -32.41 5.40 14.15
CA TRP A 836 -31.99 4.19 13.43
C TRP A 836 -30.76 3.50 14.03
N GLY A 837 -30.08 4.15 14.99
CA GLY A 837 -28.87 3.63 15.63
C GLY A 837 -29.11 2.32 16.39
N ALA A 838 -30.31 2.15 16.93
CA ALA A 838 -30.77 0.94 17.62
C ALA A 838 -31.15 -0.22 16.70
N PHE A 839 -31.08 -0.07 15.37
CA PHE A 839 -31.28 -1.18 14.44
C PHE A 839 -30.31 -2.33 14.75
N GLY A 840 -30.82 -3.56 14.78
CA GLY A 840 -30.04 -4.74 15.19
C GLY A 840 -29.94 -4.97 16.71
N ASP A 841 -30.46 -4.08 17.56
CA ASP A 841 -30.55 -4.30 19.02
C ASP A 841 -31.43 -5.51 19.39
N ASN A 842 -32.24 -6.01 18.44
CA ASN A 842 -33.05 -7.23 18.56
C ASN A 842 -32.40 -8.49 17.97
N GLY A 843 -31.14 -8.41 17.50
CA GLY A 843 -30.39 -9.54 16.93
C GLY A 843 -30.45 -9.67 15.40
N CYS A 844 -31.28 -8.91 14.68
CA CYS A 844 -31.44 -9.09 13.23
C CYS A 844 -30.18 -8.81 12.38
N LEU A 845 -29.13 -8.22 12.97
CA LEU A 845 -27.83 -7.96 12.32
C LEU A 845 -26.70 -8.90 12.80
N ASP A 846 -26.98 -9.93 13.60
CA ASP A 846 -25.94 -10.75 14.25
C ASP A 846 -24.96 -11.40 13.27
N ASP A 847 -25.41 -11.78 12.07
CA ASP A 847 -24.57 -12.37 11.01
C ASP A 847 -23.44 -11.45 10.52
N ILE A 848 -23.66 -10.13 10.55
CA ILE A 848 -22.66 -9.11 10.11
C ILE A 848 -21.99 -8.40 11.28
N PHE A 849 -22.45 -8.65 12.52
CA PHE A 849 -21.94 -8.03 13.73
C PHE A 849 -20.78 -8.86 14.27
N THR A 850 -19.56 -8.51 13.84
CA THR A 850 -18.35 -9.33 14.00
C THR A 850 -17.86 -9.42 15.45
N ASN A 851 -16.89 -10.30 15.71
CA ASN A 851 -16.24 -10.39 17.01
C ASN A 851 -15.62 -9.05 17.46
N PHE A 852 -15.11 -8.24 16.52
CA PHE A 852 -14.57 -6.90 16.83
C PHE A 852 -15.67 -5.95 17.28
N ASP A 853 -16.83 -5.99 16.62
CA ASP A 853 -17.97 -5.14 16.95
C ASP A 853 -18.54 -5.47 18.34
N ARG A 854 -18.55 -6.76 18.73
CA ARG A 854 -18.91 -7.20 20.10
C ARG A 854 -17.89 -6.75 21.14
N LEU A 855 -16.59 -6.86 20.86
CA LEU A 855 -15.53 -6.39 21.76
C LEU A 855 -15.62 -4.88 22.03
N VAL A 856 -16.05 -4.08 21.04
CA VAL A 856 -16.34 -2.66 21.24
C VAL A 856 -17.63 -2.48 22.06
N ASP A 857 -18.72 -3.12 21.65
CA ASP A 857 -20.04 -3.02 22.29
C ASP A 857 -20.00 -3.31 23.80
N GLU A 858 -19.38 -4.42 24.19
CA GLU A 858 -19.19 -4.83 25.60
C GLU A 858 -18.47 -3.82 26.49
N LYS A 859 -17.72 -2.87 25.90
CA LYS A 859 -16.98 -1.83 26.64
C LYS A 859 -17.63 -0.46 26.51
N THR A 860 -18.78 -0.35 25.86
CA THR A 860 -19.57 0.90 25.84
C THR A 860 -20.42 1.06 27.09
N ILE A 861 -20.88 2.29 27.35
CA ILE A 861 -21.86 2.59 28.42
C ILE A 861 -23.26 2.00 28.14
N ASN A 862 -23.47 1.49 26.92
CA ASN A 862 -24.74 1.03 26.39
C ASN A 862 -24.57 -0.29 25.63
N ALA A 863 -23.91 -1.28 26.24
CA ALA A 863 -23.73 -2.61 25.66
C ALA A 863 -25.06 -3.27 25.27
N GLY A 864 -25.09 -3.97 24.13
CA GLY A 864 -26.31 -4.53 23.54
C GLY A 864 -27.29 -3.49 22.98
N LYS A 865 -26.89 -2.21 22.88
CA LYS A 865 -27.71 -1.10 22.37
C LYS A 865 -26.98 -0.23 21.35
N GLN A 866 -27.73 0.47 20.51
CA GLN A 866 -27.19 1.31 19.42
C GLN A 866 -26.28 0.52 18.45
N ARG A 867 -26.64 -0.73 18.13
CA ARG A 867 -25.75 -1.65 17.41
C ARG A 867 -25.44 -1.23 15.98
N PHE A 868 -26.41 -0.71 15.22
CA PHE A 868 -26.16 -0.18 13.87
C PHE A 868 -25.33 1.11 13.90
N GLU A 869 -25.56 1.99 14.89
CA GLU A 869 -24.73 3.19 15.08
C GLU A 869 -23.26 2.82 15.36
N LYS A 870 -23.01 1.77 16.13
CA LYS A 870 -21.66 1.26 16.43
C LYS A 870 -20.91 0.73 15.21
N LEU A 871 -21.62 0.27 14.17
CA LEU A 871 -21.00 -0.17 12.90
C LEU A 871 -20.62 1.01 11.97
N ILE A 872 -21.09 2.23 12.26
CA ILE A 872 -21.06 3.37 11.31
C ILE A 872 -20.39 4.62 11.88
N SER A 873 -20.66 5.01 13.12
CA SER A 873 -20.34 6.36 13.59
C SER A 873 -18.90 6.53 14.06
N GLY A 874 -18.41 7.77 13.97
CA GLY A 874 -17.02 8.12 14.24
C GLY A 874 -16.54 7.85 15.66
N MET A 875 -17.46 7.72 16.64
CA MET A 875 -17.13 7.33 18.01
C MET A 875 -16.66 5.88 18.14
N TYR A 876 -17.05 4.99 17.21
CA TYR A 876 -16.83 3.55 17.34
C TYR A 876 -15.88 2.95 16.30
N LEU A 877 -15.82 3.51 15.07
CA LEU A 877 -14.91 3.02 14.02
C LEU A 877 -13.44 2.95 14.46
N GLY A 878 -13.00 3.90 15.30
CA GLY A 878 -11.65 3.93 15.87
C GLY A 878 -11.31 2.73 16.75
N GLU A 879 -12.25 2.31 17.60
CA GLU A 879 -12.08 1.14 18.47
C GLU A 879 -12.17 -0.17 17.68
N ILE A 880 -13.01 -0.23 16.64
CA ILE A 880 -13.06 -1.38 15.72
C ILE A 880 -11.70 -1.54 15.02
N VAL A 881 -11.12 -0.46 14.48
CA VAL A 881 -9.75 -0.46 13.95
C VAL A 881 -8.76 -0.92 15.01
N ARG A 882 -8.77 -0.33 16.23
CA ARG A 882 -7.85 -0.70 17.32
C ARG A 882 -7.89 -2.20 17.66
N HIS A 883 -9.08 -2.80 17.72
CA HIS A 883 -9.24 -4.22 18.00
C HIS A 883 -8.77 -5.13 16.85
N ILE A 884 -8.92 -4.72 15.58
CA ILE A 884 -8.33 -5.43 14.44
C ILE A 884 -6.80 -5.35 14.48
N LEU A 885 -6.24 -4.17 14.76
CA LEU A 885 -4.78 -3.99 14.88
C LEU A 885 -4.19 -4.84 16.02
N LEU A 886 -4.88 -4.95 17.17
CA LEU A 886 -4.47 -5.86 18.26
C LEU A 886 -4.41 -7.32 17.80
N ALA A 887 -5.43 -7.81 17.08
CA ALA A 887 -5.45 -9.18 16.57
C ALA A 887 -4.36 -9.43 15.50
N LEU A 888 -4.00 -8.41 14.71
CA LEU A 888 -2.86 -8.49 13.78
C LEU A 888 -1.50 -8.55 14.52
N VAL A 889 -1.34 -7.83 15.64
CA VAL A 889 -0.15 -7.94 16.49
C VAL A 889 -0.07 -9.32 17.16
N GLU A 890 -1.18 -9.83 17.70
CA GLU A 890 -1.24 -11.17 18.29
C GLU A 890 -0.85 -12.27 17.28
N LYS A 891 -1.29 -12.13 16.02
CA LYS A 891 -0.90 -12.99 14.89
C LYS A 891 0.51 -12.72 14.33
N GLN A 892 1.27 -11.79 14.90
CA GLN A 892 2.60 -11.37 14.44
C GLN A 892 2.62 -10.76 13.01
N LEU A 893 1.46 -10.36 12.49
CA LEU A 893 1.25 -9.74 11.17
C LEU A 893 1.51 -8.22 11.17
N LEU A 894 1.52 -7.60 12.35
CA LEU A 894 1.75 -6.17 12.55
C LEU A 894 2.78 -5.93 13.67
N PHE A 895 3.60 -4.90 13.54
CA PHE A 895 4.67 -4.48 14.45
C PHE A 895 5.65 -5.61 14.83
N ARG A 896 5.81 -6.60 13.94
CA ARG A 896 6.56 -7.86 14.16
C ARG A 896 6.12 -8.62 15.43
N GLY A 897 4.83 -8.54 15.78
CA GLY A 897 4.27 -9.16 16.99
C GLY A 897 4.75 -8.56 18.31
N LYS A 898 5.43 -7.42 18.29
CA LYS A 898 5.90 -6.77 19.52
C LYS A 898 4.71 -6.20 20.31
N PRO A 899 4.63 -6.41 21.63
CA PRO A 899 3.62 -5.76 22.46
C PRO A 899 3.72 -4.23 22.34
N CYS A 900 2.62 -3.58 21.98
CA CYS A 900 2.49 -2.13 21.93
C CYS A 900 1.55 -1.66 23.07
N PRO A 901 2.06 -1.23 24.24
CA PRO A 901 1.22 -0.81 25.37
C PRO A 901 0.23 0.30 25.01
N LYS A 902 0.61 1.21 24.11
CA LYS A 902 -0.23 2.30 23.60
C LYS A 902 -1.41 1.80 22.76
N LEU A 903 -1.26 0.68 22.05
CA LEU A 903 -2.36 0.05 21.30
C LEU A 903 -3.43 -0.58 22.21
N GLN A 904 -3.08 -0.88 23.47
CA GLN A 904 -4.04 -1.28 24.51
C GLN A 904 -4.79 -0.07 25.10
N THR A 905 -4.36 1.16 24.85
CA THR A 905 -5.08 2.37 25.28
C THR A 905 -6.36 2.52 24.43
N ARG A 906 -7.50 2.34 25.11
CA ARG A 906 -8.84 2.64 24.58
C ARG A 906 -8.90 4.06 24.01
N ASP A 907 -9.61 4.23 22.91
CA ASP A 907 -9.88 5.50 22.22
C ASP A 907 -8.63 6.20 21.64
N ILE A 908 -7.48 5.51 21.50
CA ILE A 908 -6.26 6.06 20.88
C ILE A 908 -6.39 6.40 19.39
N PHE A 909 -7.42 5.90 18.71
CA PHE A 909 -7.73 6.20 17.30
C PHE A 909 -9.03 7.03 17.13
N PRO A 910 -9.11 8.29 17.60
CA PRO A 910 -10.23 9.16 17.27
C PRO A 910 -10.41 9.32 15.76
N THR A 911 -11.65 9.53 15.32
CA THR A 911 -12.09 9.56 13.90
C THR A 911 -11.22 10.41 12.97
N LYS A 912 -10.62 11.50 13.50
CA LYS A 912 -9.69 12.35 12.76
C LYS A 912 -8.54 11.56 12.14
N PHE A 913 -8.01 10.54 12.82
CA PHE A 913 -6.87 9.77 12.33
C PHE A 913 -7.27 8.83 11.21
N LEU A 914 -8.46 8.21 11.24
CA LEU A 914 -8.98 7.42 10.11
C LEU A 914 -9.07 8.30 8.86
N SER A 915 -9.75 9.45 8.97
CA SER A 915 -9.87 10.44 7.88
C SER A 915 -8.51 10.94 7.36
N THR A 916 -7.51 11.02 8.23
CA THR A 916 -6.16 11.45 7.86
C THR A 916 -5.38 10.32 7.16
N ILE A 917 -5.32 9.13 7.76
CA ILE A 917 -4.61 7.93 7.25
C ILE A 917 -5.08 7.53 5.85
N GLU A 918 -6.37 7.71 5.55
CA GLU A 918 -6.94 7.34 4.25
C GLU A 918 -6.74 8.36 3.12
N SER A 919 -6.29 9.57 3.43
CA SER A 919 -6.21 10.69 2.47
C SER A 919 -5.30 10.41 1.27
N ASP A 920 -5.78 10.69 0.06
CA ASP A 920 -5.01 10.56 -1.18
C ASP A 920 -3.80 11.50 -1.24
N LYS A 921 -3.84 12.59 -0.47
CA LYS A 921 -2.78 13.62 -0.42
C LYS A 921 -1.65 13.27 0.57
N LEU A 922 -1.80 12.22 1.37
CA LEU A 922 -0.82 11.83 2.37
C LEU A 922 0.03 10.66 1.88
N ALA A 923 1.34 10.92 1.76
CA ALA A 923 2.33 9.89 1.50
C ALA A 923 2.42 8.94 2.70
N LEU A 924 2.79 7.68 2.46
CA LEU A 924 2.85 6.65 3.51
C LEU A 924 3.91 6.97 4.60
N ARG A 925 4.93 7.78 4.28
CA ARG A 925 5.83 8.40 5.28
C ARG A 925 5.10 9.26 6.32
N GLN A 926 4.00 9.91 5.95
CA GLN A 926 3.19 10.76 6.83
C GLN A 926 2.16 9.92 7.61
N VAL A 927 1.66 8.82 7.04
CA VAL A 927 0.91 7.80 7.79
C VAL A 927 1.79 7.22 8.91
N ARG A 928 3.05 6.89 8.58
CA ARG A 928 4.04 6.43 9.56
C ARG A 928 4.31 7.47 10.65
N ALA A 929 4.40 8.76 10.30
CA ALA A 929 4.57 9.83 11.28
C ALA A 929 3.38 9.92 12.26
N ILE A 930 2.13 9.81 11.77
CA ILE A 930 0.93 9.78 12.62
C ILE A 930 0.96 8.58 13.58
N LEU A 931 1.46 7.41 13.13
CA LEU A 931 1.62 6.25 14.00
C LEU A 931 2.73 6.47 15.05
N GLN A 932 3.82 7.15 14.68
CA GLN A 932 4.89 7.54 15.61
C GLN A 932 4.42 8.58 16.64
N ASP A 933 3.54 9.52 16.27
CA ASP A 933 2.89 10.47 17.18
C ASP A 933 1.95 9.77 18.18
N LEU A 934 1.45 8.58 17.84
CA LEU A 934 0.70 7.68 18.72
C LEU A 934 1.62 6.70 19.49
N GLU A 935 2.94 6.89 19.42
CA GLU A 935 3.98 6.02 20.00
C GLU A 935 3.96 4.58 19.47
N LEU A 936 3.34 4.35 18.30
CA LEU A 936 3.34 3.08 17.58
C LEU A 936 4.52 3.02 16.60
N GLN A 937 5.49 2.17 16.88
CA GLN A 937 6.73 2.04 16.08
C GLN A 937 6.51 1.24 14.80
N ALA A 938 5.76 1.85 13.87
CA ALA A 938 5.42 1.27 12.58
C ALA A 938 6.62 1.19 11.61
N SER A 939 6.72 0.09 10.88
CA SER A 939 7.41 0.03 9.60
C SER A 939 6.56 0.68 8.48
N PHE A 940 7.02 0.65 7.23
CA PHE A 940 6.21 1.12 6.10
C PHE A 940 5.10 0.12 5.78
N GLU A 941 5.43 -1.17 5.84
CA GLU A 941 4.56 -2.32 5.63
C GLU A 941 3.42 -2.33 6.68
N ASP A 942 3.76 -2.07 7.95
CA ASP A 942 2.76 -1.82 9.01
C ASP A 942 1.84 -0.65 8.66
N SER A 943 2.38 0.43 8.09
CA SER A 943 1.61 1.63 7.73
C SER A 943 0.66 1.39 6.55
N VAL A 944 1.03 0.53 5.60
CA VAL A 944 0.16 0.04 4.52
C VAL A 944 -0.96 -0.83 5.09
N LEU A 945 -0.64 -1.77 5.98
CA LEU A 945 -1.61 -2.66 6.60
C LEU A 945 -2.62 -1.89 7.48
N VAL A 946 -2.16 -0.93 8.28
CA VAL A 946 -3.06 -0.03 9.05
C VAL A 946 -4.00 0.74 8.11
N ARG A 947 -3.51 1.24 6.97
CA ARG A 947 -4.37 1.94 5.98
C ARG A 947 -5.41 1.00 5.38
N GLU A 948 -5.07 -0.25 5.06
CA GLU A 948 -6.04 -1.24 4.56
C GLU A 948 -7.11 -1.60 5.62
N VAL A 949 -6.73 -1.68 6.90
CA VAL A 949 -7.67 -1.89 8.01
C VAL A 949 -8.65 -0.71 8.13
N CYS A 950 -8.16 0.54 8.14
CA CYS A 950 -9.01 1.73 8.14
C CYS A 950 -9.99 1.73 6.96
N GLN A 951 -9.48 1.55 5.74
CA GLN A 951 -10.28 1.53 4.51
C GLN A 951 -11.34 0.43 4.51
N THR A 952 -11.06 -0.74 5.10
CA THR A 952 -12.04 -1.83 5.22
C THR A 952 -13.17 -1.44 6.18
N VAL A 953 -12.83 -0.84 7.33
CA VAL A 953 -13.82 -0.41 8.34
C VAL A 953 -14.67 0.77 7.84
N SER A 954 -14.06 1.78 7.23
CA SER A 954 -14.75 2.98 6.75
C SER A 954 -15.62 2.72 5.50
N LEU A 955 -15.19 1.81 4.61
CA LEU A 955 -16.01 1.34 3.49
C LEU A 955 -17.25 0.60 4.00
N ARG A 956 -17.10 -0.34 4.95
CA ARG A 956 -18.23 -1.07 5.55
C ARG A 956 -19.24 -0.10 6.18
N ALA A 957 -18.76 0.88 6.93
CA ALA A 957 -19.58 1.92 7.55
C ALA A 957 -20.38 2.74 6.52
N ALA A 958 -19.73 3.16 5.43
CA ALA A 958 -20.39 3.91 4.34
C ALA A 958 -21.42 3.05 3.58
N GLN A 959 -21.13 1.77 3.35
CA GLN A 959 -22.04 0.82 2.71
C GLN A 959 -23.28 0.51 3.56
N LEU A 960 -23.11 0.31 4.87
CA LEU A 960 -24.23 0.09 5.80
C LEU A 960 -25.12 1.33 5.90
N CYS A 961 -24.53 2.52 6.00
CA CYS A 961 -25.28 3.77 5.97
C CYS A 961 -26.05 3.96 4.64
N ALA A 962 -25.49 3.54 3.51
CA ALA A 962 -26.16 3.54 2.22
C ALA A 962 -27.33 2.54 2.16
N ALA A 963 -27.17 1.33 2.71
CA ALA A 963 -28.25 0.33 2.77
C ALA A 963 -29.42 0.78 3.66
N GLY A 964 -29.13 1.42 4.80
CA GLY A 964 -30.15 2.05 5.64
C GLY A 964 -30.92 3.16 4.92
N LEU A 965 -30.20 4.06 4.24
CA LEU A 965 -30.81 5.14 3.45
C LEU A 965 -31.55 4.64 2.20
N ALA A 966 -31.10 3.53 1.59
CA ALA A 966 -31.78 2.88 0.47
C ALA A 966 -33.16 2.36 0.85
N ALA A 967 -33.34 1.89 2.09
CA ALA A 967 -34.65 1.49 2.62
C ALA A 967 -35.60 2.70 2.74
N VAL A 968 -35.09 3.85 3.18
CA VAL A 968 -35.85 5.10 3.32
C VAL A 968 -36.33 5.62 1.96
N VAL A 969 -35.44 5.77 0.98
CA VAL A 969 -35.83 6.36 -0.32
C VAL A 969 -36.75 5.45 -1.13
N GLU A 970 -36.56 4.13 -1.09
CA GLU A 970 -37.48 3.20 -1.75
C GLU A 970 -38.84 3.13 -1.02
N LYS A 971 -38.90 3.24 0.32
CA LYS A 971 -40.17 3.41 1.06
C LYS A 971 -40.90 4.68 0.63
N MET A 972 -40.23 5.83 0.61
CA MET A 972 -40.83 7.09 0.16
C MET A 972 -41.31 7.03 -1.29
N ARG A 973 -40.58 6.33 -2.17
CA ARG A 973 -41.01 6.09 -3.56
C ARG A 973 -42.29 5.26 -3.61
N GLU A 974 -42.37 4.19 -2.82
CA GLU A 974 -43.49 3.24 -2.80
C GLU A 974 -44.75 3.79 -2.14
N ASN A 975 -44.62 4.45 -0.98
CA ASN A 975 -45.72 5.13 -0.29
C ASN A 975 -46.48 6.10 -1.22
N ARG A 976 -45.75 6.72 -2.15
CA ARG A 976 -46.25 7.72 -3.10
C ARG A 976 -46.61 7.13 -4.47
N GLY A 977 -46.55 5.80 -4.63
CA GLY A 977 -46.89 5.10 -5.87
C GLY A 977 -45.97 5.41 -7.06
N LEU A 978 -44.75 5.90 -6.82
CA LEU A 978 -43.89 6.44 -7.87
C LEU A 978 -43.05 5.36 -8.57
N ALA A 979 -42.96 5.46 -9.90
CA ALA A 979 -42.02 4.65 -10.69
C ALA A 979 -40.56 5.09 -10.48
N ARG A 980 -40.32 6.37 -10.18
CA ARG A 980 -39.02 6.95 -9.80
C ARG A 980 -39.22 8.07 -8.79
N LEU A 981 -38.30 8.19 -7.84
CA LEU A 981 -38.25 9.31 -6.89
C LEU A 981 -37.06 10.22 -7.22
N ALA A 982 -37.21 11.52 -7.03
CA ALA A 982 -36.11 12.47 -6.98
C ALA A 982 -36.20 13.25 -5.66
N VAL A 983 -35.21 13.12 -4.79
CA VAL A 983 -35.24 13.59 -3.40
C VAL A 983 -33.85 14.08 -2.98
N THR A 984 -33.81 15.04 -2.07
CA THR A 984 -32.57 15.56 -1.50
C THR A 984 -32.43 15.13 -0.04
N VAL A 985 -31.20 14.81 0.36
CA VAL A 985 -30.80 14.46 1.72
C VAL A 985 -29.96 15.62 2.26
N GLY A 986 -30.49 16.32 3.25
CA GLY A 986 -29.71 17.24 4.07
C GLY A 986 -28.78 16.43 4.98
N VAL A 987 -27.48 16.70 4.95
CA VAL A 987 -26.48 15.90 5.68
C VAL A 987 -25.50 16.74 6.51
N ASP A 988 -25.25 16.29 7.73
CA ASP A 988 -24.22 16.80 8.63
C ASP A 988 -23.52 15.63 9.37
N GLY A 989 -22.50 15.97 10.16
CA GLY A 989 -21.67 15.06 10.93
C GLY A 989 -20.21 15.10 10.48
N THR A 990 -19.31 15.07 11.47
CA THR A 990 -17.86 15.20 11.27
C THR A 990 -17.25 14.08 10.40
N LEU A 991 -17.76 12.85 10.48
CA LEU A 991 -17.29 11.73 9.66
C LEU A 991 -17.64 11.96 8.18
N TYR A 992 -18.90 12.31 7.86
CA TYR A 992 -19.29 12.63 6.49
C TYR A 992 -18.60 13.90 5.94
N LYS A 993 -18.43 14.94 6.78
CA LYS A 993 -17.83 16.21 6.37
C LYS A 993 -16.31 16.13 6.12
N MET A 994 -15.59 15.27 6.85
CA MET A 994 -14.11 15.25 6.90
C MET A 994 -13.44 13.99 6.32
N HIS A 995 -14.14 12.86 6.21
CA HIS A 995 -13.53 11.62 5.71
C HIS A 995 -13.41 11.64 4.18
N PRO A 996 -12.23 11.36 3.59
CA PRO A 996 -11.99 11.59 2.17
C PRO A 996 -12.93 10.81 1.25
N HIS A 997 -13.24 9.56 1.60
CA HIS A 997 -13.97 8.62 0.74
C HIS A 997 -15.40 8.29 1.18
N PHE A 998 -15.81 8.68 2.39
CA PHE A 998 -17.03 8.15 3.02
C PHE A 998 -18.30 8.55 2.25
N SER A 999 -18.43 9.84 1.94
CA SER A 999 -19.55 10.39 1.18
C SER A 999 -19.63 9.80 -0.23
N GLN A 1000 -18.48 9.61 -0.90
CA GLN A 1000 -18.41 8.99 -2.23
C GLN A 1000 -18.83 7.51 -2.20
N HIS A 1001 -18.35 6.72 -1.23
CA HIS A 1001 -18.72 5.31 -1.07
C HIS A 1001 -20.21 5.15 -0.77
N LEU A 1002 -20.76 5.96 0.15
CA LEU A 1002 -22.18 5.97 0.49
C LEU A 1002 -23.03 6.30 -0.74
N GLN A 1003 -22.71 7.40 -1.45
CA GLN A 1003 -23.44 7.81 -2.65
C GLN A 1003 -23.37 6.79 -3.79
N GLN A 1004 -22.25 6.07 -3.94
CA GLN A 1004 -22.15 5.01 -4.94
C GLN A 1004 -23.03 3.82 -4.58
N MET A 1005 -22.88 3.28 -3.37
CA MET A 1005 -23.66 2.11 -2.94
C MET A 1005 -25.17 2.40 -2.92
N LEU A 1006 -25.58 3.62 -2.56
CA LEU A 1006 -26.98 4.02 -2.60
C LEU A 1006 -27.56 3.96 -4.02
N ARG A 1007 -26.81 4.37 -5.05
CA ARG A 1007 -27.25 4.24 -6.46
C ARG A 1007 -27.36 2.77 -6.89
N ASP A 1008 -26.52 1.91 -6.36
CA ASP A 1008 -26.49 0.48 -6.70
C ASP A 1008 -27.61 -0.33 -6.00
N LEU A 1009 -28.11 0.16 -4.85
CA LEU A 1009 -29.19 -0.43 -4.04
C LEU A 1009 -30.59 0.19 -4.25
N ALA A 1010 -30.65 1.48 -4.61
CA ALA A 1010 -31.89 2.22 -4.87
C ALA A 1010 -31.90 2.85 -6.29
N PRO A 1011 -31.77 2.05 -7.37
CA PRO A 1011 -31.58 2.56 -8.74
C PRO A 1011 -32.80 3.32 -9.31
N ASN A 1012 -33.96 3.26 -8.64
CA ASN A 1012 -35.15 4.04 -9.01
C ASN A 1012 -35.20 5.41 -8.32
N CYS A 1013 -34.27 5.70 -7.41
CA CYS A 1013 -34.22 6.92 -6.61
C CYS A 1013 -33.01 7.79 -7.02
N THR A 1014 -33.29 8.97 -7.57
CA THR A 1014 -32.27 10.00 -7.82
C THR A 1014 -32.08 10.81 -6.55
N VAL A 1015 -31.02 10.51 -5.80
CA VAL A 1015 -30.75 11.11 -4.48
C VAL A 1015 -29.64 12.16 -4.57
N THR A 1016 -29.97 13.41 -4.26
CA THR A 1016 -29.02 14.52 -4.11
C THR A 1016 -28.58 14.62 -2.64
N PHE A 1017 -27.33 14.98 -2.37
CA PHE A 1017 -26.85 15.24 -1.00
C PHE A 1017 -26.46 16.70 -0.86
N LEU A 1018 -27.11 17.41 0.06
CA LEU A 1018 -26.82 18.81 0.39
C LEU A 1018 -26.21 18.87 1.79
N ARG A 1019 -24.99 19.43 1.91
CA ARG A 1019 -24.34 19.61 3.21
C ARG A 1019 -24.97 20.78 3.94
N SER A 1020 -25.41 20.60 5.19
CA SER A 1020 -25.74 21.72 6.06
C SER A 1020 -24.42 22.35 6.53
N GLU A 1021 -24.10 23.56 6.10
CA GLU A 1021 -22.86 24.22 6.55
C GLU A 1021 -23.04 24.85 7.94
N ASP A 1022 -24.18 25.49 8.21
CA ASP A 1022 -24.50 26.16 9.50
C ASP A 1022 -25.01 25.21 10.61
N GLY A 1023 -25.27 23.94 10.29
CA GLY A 1023 -25.73 22.91 11.24
C GLY A 1023 -27.24 22.88 11.50
N SER A 1024 -27.64 22.21 12.58
CA SER A 1024 -29.05 22.00 12.96
C SER A 1024 -29.76 23.28 13.44
N GLY A 1025 -29.01 24.25 13.99
CA GLY A 1025 -29.56 25.50 14.51
C GLY A 1025 -30.39 26.33 13.51
N LYS A 1026 -29.96 26.41 12.23
CA LYS A 1026 -30.76 27.04 11.16
C LYS A 1026 -32.13 26.37 11.00
N GLY A 1027 -32.17 25.04 11.06
CA GLY A 1027 -33.41 24.27 10.98
C GLY A 1027 -34.31 24.39 12.20
N ALA A 1028 -33.75 24.46 13.41
CA ALA A 1028 -34.54 24.67 14.62
C ALA A 1028 -35.27 26.03 14.62
N ALA A 1029 -34.61 27.09 14.14
CA ALA A 1029 -35.25 28.38 13.91
C ALA A 1029 -36.34 28.32 12.82
N LEU A 1030 -36.12 27.57 11.73
CA LEU A 1030 -37.13 27.37 10.68
C LEU A 1030 -38.36 26.58 11.18
N VAL A 1031 -38.16 25.56 12.04
CA VAL A 1031 -39.27 24.86 12.70
C VAL A 1031 -40.01 25.79 13.66
N ALA A 1032 -39.31 26.63 14.42
CA ALA A 1032 -39.94 27.66 15.25
C ALA A 1032 -40.76 28.67 14.41
N ALA A 1033 -40.26 29.06 13.23
CA ALA A 1033 -40.99 29.92 12.30
C ALA A 1033 -42.28 29.26 11.79
N VAL A 1034 -42.19 28.00 11.31
CA VAL A 1034 -43.36 27.21 10.87
C VAL A 1034 -44.36 27.01 12.00
N ALA A 1035 -43.90 26.78 13.23
CA ALA A 1035 -44.74 26.67 14.42
C ALA A 1035 -45.54 27.95 14.70
N CYS A 1036 -44.87 29.11 14.68
CA CYS A 1036 -45.51 30.39 14.99
C CYS A 1036 -46.62 30.78 13.99
N ARG A 1037 -46.52 30.38 12.71
CA ARG A 1037 -47.60 30.61 11.73
C ARG A 1037 -48.92 29.97 12.12
N GLY A 1038 -48.88 28.83 12.81
CA GLY A 1038 -50.09 28.09 13.22
C GLY A 1038 -50.89 28.77 14.34
N ALA A 1039 -50.36 29.84 14.95
CA ALA A 1039 -50.94 30.50 16.11
C ALA A 1039 -51.69 31.81 15.78
N GLU A 1040 -51.56 32.36 14.57
CA GLU A 1040 -52.36 33.53 14.17
C GLU A 1040 -53.74 33.12 13.62
N PRO A 1041 -54.85 33.71 14.13
CA PRO A 1041 -56.17 33.47 13.57
C PRO A 1041 -56.27 34.09 12.17
N ARG A 1042 -56.92 33.40 11.22
CA ARG A 1042 -57.19 33.90 9.86
C ARG A 1042 -58.17 35.10 9.91
N GLY A 1043 -57.63 36.30 10.15
CA GLY A 1043 -58.40 37.51 10.42
C GLY A 1043 -58.46 38.50 9.26
N GLN A 1044 -59.65 38.62 8.67
CA GLN A 1044 -60.21 39.79 7.96
C GLN A 1044 -59.47 40.39 6.73
N PRO A 1045 -60.20 40.90 5.72
CA PRO A 1045 -59.61 41.67 4.62
C PRO A 1045 -59.14 43.06 5.09
N PRO A 1046 -58.12 43.66 4.45
CA PRO A 1046 -57.62 44.98 4.83
C PRO A 1046 -58.65 46.09 4.56
N PRO A 1047 -58.66 47.18 5.35
CA PRO A 1047 -59.51 48.34 5.11
C PRO A 1047 -59.12 49.06 3.81
N SER A 1048 -60.11 49.55 3.07
CA SER A 1048 -59.92 50.37 1.87
C SER A 1048 -59.31 51.75 2.22
N PRO A 1049 -58.35 52.26 1.43
CA PRO A 1049 -57.66 53.51 1.74
C PRO A 1049 -58.53 54.75 1.51
N GLN A 1050 -58.26 55.78 2.32
CA GLN A 1050 -58.51 57.21 2.06
C GLN A 1050 -57.20 57.97 2.30
#